data_AF-A0A445GZ87-F1
#
_entry.id   AF-A0A445GZ87-F1
#
_cell.length_a   1.000
_cell.length_b   1.000
_cell.length_c   1.000
_cell.angle_alpha   90.00
_cell.angle_beta   90.00
_cell.angle_gamma   90.00
#
_symmetry.space_group_name_H-M   'P 1'
#
loop_
_entity.id
_entity.type
_entity.pdbx_description
1 polymer ?
#
loop_
_entity_poly.entity_id
_entity_poly.type
_entity_poly.pdbx_seq_one_letter_code
_entity_poly.pdbx_strand_id
1 'polypeptide(L)'
;MTRKRRKPAVPGVLWRMFRGRARTLSDTIISLLPPPPPPPPLVCHCRGCGCLGCTVDAEKFLLRPDDPSDYCKLLSKCFVVVSGNAPSPLPFFFPPSSRLSQHMIVGRTIEQMLLREQHSNVLCSGYDQSKCSSPIVELLSCASWCLLLSRVGDYFMFYLLRNTSIFLPAPRGKHNQVAGPPISDLCFEMLMGSSKFHHQKYGEQKRERADADDLPVKKQKCYSSYSTTCPGGFSINLDFTSESSMQVIRHHGTRDYDASVSEVPKSTRTGTVTRKLESEGEQGLNCITPRLGKRSRPFKWQRRSYKKQKQSSPEENSLNTHCNVLPTNTDSMHAGSQSNTTGLSYHAKLQMPWQCSCCLILQSLPAVPRRTEIKRQSIFYNQEYSHEVFPKKHILYSLKPNLAYSKRLIDNIFGFSNAQPISCLHSNGTCLIDSGCLYHSLVKWFKHLIRRTRYCQHTKLLNKHCVPSLDLDKNTIGRSSSRLKDNVSTTNVHKKYEEFGIKYCADTMDTTDSQSETFKSYCSKSQVVSFIWAVSRSILPSELLGTPPTWRIMRRNISKFIHLRRFEKFPLKLCMHKLKISSFPFLSNNFFLNSQSASVLKYIEGKNKFFHQEFKNWNDAVHGVKRKLLEKWIFWYFSFLVVPLVEANFYVTESEQGKQDIYYYRKSVWEKLAASTVSCFKDWRYSYLDDVAVHNILKGRPFGFSKLRLQPKENGVRMVANLEGSSRIPLLHSMGVRNCKTKGKVKKHPKFKHYLSVNSVLCDAHTILKGIQFKEPNKLGSSVFDYNDVYKKLCPFLVGQKKRSASMPSLFIVKCDVLKAFDSINQDKLLDIMKDFLLKDVYFLKQYDQVVCTKKSLQVQKQFTMQDETSNNSHTQSTSFASFHSWHGVFVNQERWKSVKKKALYADLVQHVKRNVLQFDGKFYLQGVGIPQGGVLSSLLCSMYYGHLERHAASFFSRLERGFRGYNCYMNNKKFGANFDVEHTSDSPLNRVYVGEDGATSFLQWSGLLINCSTMEIQADYTKYLGSHLSSTLTVCWQGKPGINLKEKLRLFLRPKCHPIFCDSNINSAAVVRLNIYQVCLLCAMKFHCYIRDLSIMCKLHKRFCSNIIQRSLRYMYQMIKKQMHSISLNSDIQPILVLEKEEVEWLGFHAFVQVLKRKQSQHKELLSILRSRLSSHRISESVSPELKYAINTKNSSLLWNIKY
;
A
#
# COMPACT_ATOMS: atom_id res chain seq x y z
N MET A 1 -32.03 -33.64 23.24
CA MET A 1 -31.35 -32.99 22.09
C MET A 1 -29.86 -32.83 22.38
N THR A 2 -28.96 -33.36 21.54
CA THR A 2 -27.50 -33.19 21.72
C THR A 2 -27.00 -31.86 21.14
N ARG A 3 -26.45 -30.98 21.98
CA ARG A 3 -25.77 -29.75 21.54
C ARG A 3 -24.51 -30.10 20.73
N LYS A 4 -24.54 -29.93 19.40
CA LYS A 4 -23.33 -30.05 18.55
C LYS A 4 -22.21 -29.14 19.07
N ARG A 5 -21.15 -29.74 19.64
CA ARG A 5 -19.93 -29.03 20.07
C ARG A 5 -19.42 -28.19 18.88
N ARG A 6 -19.22 -26.89 19.07
CA ARG A 6 -18.63 -26.02 18.03
C ARG A 6 -17.16 -26.40 17.89
N LYS A 7 -16.79 -27.09 16.79
CA LYS A 7 -15.38 -27.42 16.50
C LYS A 7 -14.50 -26.16 16.60
N PRO A 8 -13.29 -26.25 17.20
CA PRO A 8 -12.40 -25.11 17.33
C PRO A 8 -12.00 -24.57 15.95
N ALA A 9 -11.97 -23.25 15.82
CA ALA A 9 -11.72 -22.61 14.53
C ALA A 9 -10.24 -22.71 14.14
N VAL A 10 -9.96 -23.52 13.11
CA VAL A 10 -8.61 -23.74 12.56
C VAL A 10 -7.89 -22.40 12.30
N PRO A 11 -6.64 -22.21 12.77
CA PRO A 11 -5.90 -20.95 12.60
C PRO A 11 -5.82 -20.50 11.14
N GLY A 12 -5.98 -19.20 10.89
CA GLY A 12 -6.11 -18.65 9.54
C GLY A 12 -4.93 -18.90 8.59
N VAL A 13 -3.73 -19.23 9.11
CA VAL A 13 -2.58 -19.72 8.33
C VAL A 13 -2.82 -21.16 7.89
N LEU A 14 -3.03 -22.07 8.85
CA LEU A 14 -3.20 -23.51 8.63
C LEU A 14 -4.43 -23.81 7.76
N TRP A 15 -5.55 -23.10 7.98
CA TRP A 15 -6.74 -23.21 7.13
C TRP A 15 -6.49 -22.76 5.68
N ARG A 16 -5.48 -21.90 5.43
CA ARG A 16 -5.12 -21.49 4.07
C ARG A 16 -4.23 -22.51 3.38
N MET A 17 -3.22 -23.04 4.07
CA MET A 17 -2.31 -24.06 3.52
C MET A 17 -2.97 -25.44 3.38
N PHE A 18 -3.66 -25.90 4.42
CA PHE A 18 -4.02 -27.30 4.58
C PHE A 18 -5.54 -27.57 4.56
N ARG A 19 -6.37 -26.52 4.62
CA ARG A 19 -7.86 -26.63 4.64
C ARG A 19 -8.30 -27.58 5.77
N GLY A 20 -9.21 -28.52 5.50
CA GLY A 20 -9.67 -29.54 6.44
C GLY A 20 -8.69 -30.68 6.76
N ARG A 21 -7.45 -30.64 6.23
CA ARG A 21 -6.36 -31.52 6.68
C ARG A 21 -5.71 -31.04 7.97
N ALA A 22 -5.84 -29.75 8.33
CA ALA A 22 -5.46 -29.24 9.64
C ALA A 22 -6.58 -29.51 10.64
N ARG A 23 -6.35 -30.48 11.54
CA ARG A 23 -7.27 -30.92 12.59
C ARG A 23 -6.63 -30.65 13.96
N THR A 24 -7.39 -30.71 15.05
CA THR A 24 -6.77 -30.76 16.38
C THR A 24 -6.03 -32.08 16.56
N LEU A 25 -5.12 -32.15 17.53
CA LEU A 25 -4.44 -33.40 17.87
C LEU A 25 -5.45 -34.51 18.24
N SER A 26 -6.50 -34.19 19.02
CA SER A 26 -7.63 -35.11 19.30
C SER A 26 -8.33 -35.63 18.03
N ASP A 27 -8.81 -34.72 17.17
CA ASP A 27 -9.51 -35.05 15.93
C ASP A 27 -8.60 -35.83 14.96
N THR A 28 -7.29 -35.61 15.03
CA THR A 28 -6.30 -36.30 14.20
C THR A 28 -6.12 -37.74 14.65
N ILE A 29 -5.84 -37.97 15.94
CA ILE A 29 -5.67 -39.31 16.52
C ILE A 29 -6.92 -40.17 16.23
N ILE A 30 -8.11 -39.67 16.59
CA ILE A 30 -9.37 -40.39 16.37
C ILE A 30 -9.59 -40.71 14.88
N SER A 31 -9.21 -39.80 13.98
CA SER A 31 -9.33 -40.01 12.52
C SER A 31 -8.24 -40.88 11.88
N LEU A 32 -7.30 -41.37 12.68
CA LEU A 32 -6.26 -42.33 12.30
C LEU A 32 -6.51 -43.72 12.91
N LEU A 33 -7.55 -43.89 13.71
CA LEU A 33 -7.97 -45.22 14.18
C LEU A 33 -8.67 -45.99 13.05
N PRO A 34 -8.52 -47.32 12.98
CA PRO A 34 -9.36 -48.15 12.13
C PRO A 34 -10.85 -48.01 12.55
N PRO A 35 -11.81 -48.37 11.68
CA PRO A 35 -13.20 -48.53 12.10
C PRO A 35 -13.28 -49.56 13.24
N PRO A 36 -14.17 -49.38 14.23
CA PRO A 36 -14.27 -50.30 15.35
C PRO A 36 -14.65 -51.70 14.84
N PRO A 37 -13.97 -52.77 15.29
CA PRO A 37 -14.35 -54.13 14.91
C PRO A 37 -15.75 -54.46 15.46
N PRO A 38 -16.57 -55.24 14.72
CA PRO A 38 -17.78 -55.80 15.30
C PRO A 38 -17.40 -56.73 16.48
N PRO A 39 -18.22 -56.82 17.53
CA PRO A 39 -17.99 -57.80 18.59
C PRO A 39 -18.17 -59.23 18.05
N PRO A 40 -17.37 -60.22 18.50
CA PRO A 40 -16.33 -60.15 19.53
C PRO A 40 -14.96 -59.64 19.00
N PRO A 41 -14.12 -59.02 19.87
CA PRO A 41 -12.91 -58.32 19.47
C PRO A 41 -11.69 -59.23 19.24
N LEU A 42 -11.80 -60.22 18.35
CA LEU A 42 -10.79 -61.23 18.00
C LEU A 42 -9.42 -60.70 17.51
N VAL A 43 -9.28 -59.37 17.35
CA VAL A 43 -8.08 -58.70 16.81
C VAL A 43 -7.34 -57.87 17.88
N CYS A 44 -7.95 -57.62 19.05
CA CYS A 44 -7.33 -56.77 20.08
C CYS A 44 -6.33 -57.54 20.95
N HIS A 45 -5.04 -57.23 20.79
CA HIS A 45 -3.96 -57.80 21.60
C HIS A 45 -3.92 -57.24 23.04
N CYS A 46 -4.98 -56.53 23.46
CA CYS A 46 -5.08 -55.76 24.68
C CYS A 46 -5.45 -56.56 25.94
N ARG A 47 -5.62 -57.89 25.84
CA ARG A 47 -5.92 -58.82 26.97
C ARG A 47 -7.07 -58.36 27.89
N GLY A 48 -8.10 -57.71 27.32
CA GLY A 48 -9.25 -57.18 28.07
C GLY A 48 -9.02 -55.84 28.80
N CYS A 49 -7.79 -55.35 28.92
CA CYS A 49 -7.46 -54.14 29.71
C CYS A 49 -8.01 -52.82 29.15
N GLY A 50 -8.60 -52.82 27.95
CA GLY A 50 -9.11 -51.64 27.26
C GLY A 50 -8.00 -50.78 26.63
N CYS A 51 -8.07 -50.57 25.32
CA CYS A 51 -7.12 -49.72 24.59
C CYS A 51 -7.84 -48.77 23.61
N LEU A 52 -7.11 -47.80 23.09
CA LEU A 52 -7.61 -46.81 22.13
C LEU A 52 -8.17 -47.43 20.84
N GLY A 53 -7.71 -48.64 20.45
CA GLY A 53 -8.22 -49.37 19.29
C GLY A 53 -9.47 -50.23 19.52
N CYS A 54 -9.90 -50.44 20.78
CA CYS A 54 -11.07 -51.28 21.10
C CYS A 54 -12.11 -50.58 22.00
N THR A 55 -11.89 -49.31 22.35
CA THR A 55 -12.87 -48.52 23.10
C THR A 55 -14.06 -48.12 22.22
N VAL A 56 -15.27 -48.20 22.77
CA VAL A 56 -16.50 -47.69 22.14
C VAL A 56 -16.49 -46.15 22.07
N ASP A 57 -15.70 -45.48 22.92
CA ASP A 57 -15.55 -44.03 22.96
C ASP A 57 -14.06 -43.63 23.05
N ALA A 58 -13.47 -43.35 21.89
CA ALA A 58 -12.09 -42.88 21.79
C ALA A 58 -11.89 -41.44 22.28
N GLU A 59 -12.94 -40.61 22.32
CA GLU A 59 -12.85 -39.24 22.84
C GLU A 59 -12.70 -39.25 24.37
N LYS A 60 -13.49 -40.09 25.08
CA LYS A 60 -13.36 -40.33 26.53
C LYS A 60 -12.06 -41.06 26.91
N PHE A 61 -11.55 -41.96 26.08
CA PHE A 61 -10.28 -42.64 26.37
C PHE A 61 -9.09 -41.66 26.30
N LEU A 62 -9.09 -40.76 25.31
CA LEU A 62 -8.04 -39.75 25.15
C LEU A 62 -8.15 -38.60 26.16
N LEU A 63 -9.36 -38.24 26.61
CA LEU A 63 -9.62 -37.11 27.49
C LEU A 63 -10.54 -37.51 28.67
N ARG A 64 -9.97 -37.55 29.87
CA ARG A 64 -10.64 -37.87 31.15
C ARG A 64 -11.02 -36.58 31.89
N PRO A 65 -11.99 -36.61 32.84
CA PRO A 65 -12.43 -35.40 33.55
C PRO A 65 -11.31 -34.69 34.32
N ASP A 66 -10.45 -35.47 34.97
CA ASP A 66 -9.41 -35.02 35.91
C ASP A 66 -8.07 -34.69 35.23
N ASP A 67 -8.06 -34.61 33.90
CA ASP A 67 -6.84 -34.40 33.11
C ASP A 67 -6.23 -32.99 33.32
N PRO A 68 -4.90 -32.89 33.52
CA PRO A 68 -4.21 -31.61 33.71
C PRO A 68 -4.56 -30.59 32.62
N SER A 69 -4.79 -29.34 33.02
CA SER A 69 -5.33 -28.33 32.10
C SER A 69 -4.47 -28.11 30.85
N ASP A 70 -3.15 -28.33 30.94
CA ASP A 70 -2.22 -28.21 29.81
C ASP A 70 -2.23 -29.41 28.86
N TYR A 71 -2.55 -30.62 29.34
CA TYR A 71 -2.86 -31.76 28.49
C TYR A 71 -4.18 -31.52 27.72
N CYS A 72 -5.20 -31.02 28.42
CA CYS A 72 -6.46 -30.57 27.81
C CYS A 72 -6.24 -29.47 26.75
N LYS A 73 -5.30 -28.53 26.97
CA LYS A 73 -4.89 -27.53 25.98
C LYS A 73 -4.10 -28.16 24.82
N LEU A 74 -3.23 -29.13 25.06
CA LEU A 74 -2.46 -29.85 24.05
C LEU A 74 -3.40 -30.54 23.05
N LEU A 75 -4.30 -31.41 23.52
CA LEU A 75 -5.25 -32.12 22.65
C LEU A 75 -6.16 -31.18 21.85
N SER A 76 -6.66 -30.10 22.46
CA SER A 76 -7.69 -29.23 21.88
C SER A 76 -7.17 -28.03 21.08
N LYS A 77 -5.88 -27.67 21.22
CA LYS A 77 -5.28 -26.47 20.57
C LYS A 77 -3.96 -26.74 19.84
N CYS A 78 -3.32 -27.90 20.00
CA CYS A 78 -2.33 -28.34 19.02
C CYS A 78 -3.06 -28.69 17.72
N PHE A 79 -2.56 -28.18 16.60
CA PHE A 79 -3.05 -28.56 15.27
C PHE A 79 -2.05 -29.47 14.57
N VAL A 80 -2.56 -30.50 13.90
CA VAL A 80 -1.76 -31.50 13.21
C VAL A 80 -2.24 -31.63 11.77
N VAL A 81 -1.30 -31.92 10.86
CA VAL A 81 -1.55 -32.19 9.43
C VAL A 81 -0.80 -33.47 9.06
N VAL A 82 -1.53 -34.52 8.71
CA VAL A 82 -0.94 -35.78 8.20
C VAL A 82 -0.39 -35.54 6.79
N SER A 83 0.79 -36.10 6.49
CA SER A 83 1.40 -36.03 5.16
C SER A 83 0.50 -36.68 4.10
N GLY A 84 0.55 -36.17 2.87
CA GLY A 84 -0.18 -36.78 1.74
C GLY A 84 0.36 -38.16 1.34
N ASN A 85 1.63 -38.42 1.68
CA ASN A 85 2.33 -39.68 1.42
C ASN A 85 2.55 -40.48 2.72
N ALA A 86 1.79 -40.20 3.78
CA ALA A 86 1.84 -41.01 4.99
C ALA A 86 1.30 -42.42 4.68
N PRO A 87 1.96 -43.51 5.13
CA PRO A 87 1.36 -44.84 5.08
C PRO A 87 0.10 -44.86 5.96
N SER A 88 -0.81 -45.80 5.71
CA SER A 88 -1.87 -46.09 6.68
C SER A 88 -1.24 -46.50 8.02
N PRO A 89 -1.76 -46.03 9.18
CA PRO A 89 -1.36 -46.58 10.47
C PRO A 89 -1.68 -48.09 10.51
N LEU A 90 -0.92 -48.84 11.31
CA LEU A 90 -1.05 -50.30 11.36
C LEU A 90 -2.46 -50.71 11.85
N PRO A 91 -3.05 -51.79 11.29
CA PRO A 91 -4.42 -52.22 11.64
C PRO A 91 -4.53 -52.85 13.04
N PHE A 92 -3.41 -53.14 13.69
CA PHE A 92 -3.36 -53.76 15.03
C PHE A 92 -2.90 -52.75 16.08
N PHE A 93 -3.71 -52.55 17.12
CA PHE A 93 -3.34 -51.75 18.29
C PHE A 93 -2.74 -52.66 19.37
N PHE A 94 -1.46 -52.47 19.67
CA PHE A 94 -0.79 -53.12 20.80
C PHE A 94 -1.27 -52.49 22.14
N PRO A 95 -1.28 -53.25 23.25
CA PRO A 95 -1.60 -52.70 24.56
C PRO A 95 -0.68 -51.53 24.93
N PRO A 96 -1.16 -50.52 25.68
CA PRO A 96 -0.39 -49.32 26.05
C PRO A 96 0.63 -49.58 27.17
N SER A 97 1.54 -50.54 26.95
CA SER A 97 2.79 -50.67 27.71
C SER A 97 3.87 -49.80 27.05
N SER A 98 4.03 -48.56 27.51
CA SER A 98 5.10 -47.69 27.01
C SER A 98 6.46 -48.20 27.51
N ARG A 99 7.24 -48.83 26.63
CA ARG A 99 8.54 -49.44 26.97
C ARG A 99 9.69 -48.44 26.88
N LEU A 100 9.46 -47.32 26.20
CA LEU A 100 10.41 -46.23 26.03
C LEU A 100 9.86 -44.94 26.65
N SER A 101 10.75 -44.09 27.16
CA SER A 101 10.36 -42.73 27.55
C SER A 101 10.08 -41.88 26.31
N GLN A 102 9.23 -40.87 26.47
CA GLN A 102 8.93 -39.91 25.39
C GLN A 102 10.20 -39.27 24.81
N HIS A 103 11.20 -38.98 25.66
CA HIS A 103 12.51 -38.47 25.25
C HIS A 103 13.24 -39.44 24.30
N MET A 104 13.28 -40.73 24.63
CA MET A 104 13.90 -41.76 23.79
C MET A 104 13.16 -41.94 22.46
N ILE A 105 11.83 -41.83 22.45
CA ILE A 105 11.02 -41.92 21.23
C ILE A 105 11.30 -40.73 20.31
N VAL A 106 11.33 -39.51 20.84
CA VAL A 106 11.63 -38.31 20.04
C VAL A 106 13.06 -38.35 19.50
N GLY A 107 14.05 -38.68 20.34
CA GLY A 107 15.46 -38.82 19.92
C GLY A 107 15.64 -39.85 18.81
N ARG A 108 15.19 -41.10 19.03
CA ARG A 108 15.24 -42.18 18.02
C ARG A 108 14.48 -41.84 16.74
N THR A 109 13.40 -41.05 16.82
CA THR A 109 12.69 -40.56 15.62
C THR A 109 13.59 -39.61 14.82
N ILE A 110 14.28 -38.68 15.48
CA ILE A 110 15.19 -37.73 14.83
C ILE A 110 16.37 -38.46 14.20
N GLU A 111 17.03 -39.36 14.94
CA GLU A 111 18.14 -40.19 14.44
C GLU A 111 17.74 -40.98 13.17
N GLN A 112 16.60 -41.68 13.19
CA GLN A 112 16.06 -42.40 12.03
C GLN A 112 15.67 -41.50 10.85
N MET A 113 15.47 -40.21 11.06
CA MET A 113 15.13 -39.24 10.00
C MET A 113 16.39 -38.57 9.44
N LEU A 114 17.41 -38.32 10.27
CA LEU A 114 18.73 -37.88 9.85
C LEU A 114 19.43 -38.95 9.00
N LEU A 115 19.34 -40.23 9.39
CA LEU A 115 19.81 -41.38 8.59
C LEU A 115 19.06 -41.59 7.25
N ARG A 116 17.99 -40.82 7.00
CA ARG A 116 17.20 -40.83 5.75
C ARG A 116 17.29 -39.48 5.01
N GLU A 117 18.34 -38.71 5.30
CA GLU A 117 18.62 -37.37 4.76
C GLU A 117 17.49 -36.32 4.99
N GLN A 118 16.56 -36.55 5.92
CA GLN A 118 15.40 -35.67 6.14
C GLN A 118 15.72 -34.43 6.98
N HIS A 119 16.93 -33.90 6.84
CA HIS A 119 17.48 -32.73 7.56
C HIS A 119 16.62 -31.47 7.45
N SER A 120 15.75 -31.38 6.44
CA SER A 120 14.81 -30.27 6.26
C SER A 120 13.63 -30.27 7.25
N ASN A 121 13.38 -31.36 7.97
CA ASN A 121 12.26 -31.45 8.91
C ASN A 121 12.49 -30.58 10.16
N VAL A 122 11.46 -29.85 10.58
CA VAL A 122 11.54 -28.99 11.78
C VAL A 122 11.88 -29.80 13.05
N LEU A 123 11.44 -31.06 13.13
CA LEU A 123 11.74 -31.96 14.26
C LEU A 123 13.25 -32.20 14.45
N CYS A 124 14.01 -32.20 13.34
CA CYS A 124 15.45 -32.46 13.32
C CYS A 124 16.30 -31.17 13.47
N SER A 125 15.67 -30.00 13.59
CA SER A 125 16.39 -28.72 13.68
C SER A 125 17.10 -28.59 15.02
N GLY A 126 18.43 -28.41 14.98
CA GLY A 126 19.29 -28.17 16.14
C GLY A 126 19.35 -29.32 17.15
N TYR A 127 19.23 -30.56 16.67
CA TYR A 127 19.46 -31.76 17.47
C TYR A 127 20.96 -32.00 17.69
N ASP A 128 21.40 -32.01 18.94
CA ASP A 128 22.75 -32.40 19.32
C ASP A 128 22.79 -33.93 19.46
N GLN A 129 23.41 -34.60 18.48
CA GLN A 129 23.56 -36.06 18.47
C GLN A 129 24.39 -36.58 19.65
N SER A 130 25.32 -35.77 20.20
CA SER A 130 26.17 -36.19 21.33
C SER A 130 25.44 -36.16 22.68
N LYS A 131 24.32 -35.43 22.76
CA LYS A 131 23.49 -35.28 23.98
C LYS A 131 22.06 -35.79 23.81
N CYS A 132 21.74 -36.32 22.63
CA CYS A 132 20.40 -36.70 22.17
C CYS A 132 19.32 -35.64 22.45
N SER A 133 19.66 -34.33 22.44
CA SER A 133 18.80 -33.27 22.96
C SER A 133 18.58 -32.11 21.98
N SER A 134 17.46 -31.39 22.17
CA SER A 134 17.20 -30.08 21.58
C SER A 134 16.01 -29.40 22.29
N PRO A 135 15.81 -28.08 22.11
CA PRO A 135 14.62 -27.39 22.62
C PRO A 135 13.29 -27.93 22.07
N ILE A 136 13.32 -28.71 20.98
CA ILE A 136 12.16 -29.42 20.44
C ILE A 136 12.00 -30.79 21.13
N VAL A 137 13.09 -31.50 21.43
CA VAL A 137 13.05 -32.74 22.22
C VAL A 137 12.46 -32.48 23.61
N GLU A 138 12.94 -31.46 24.31
CA GLU A 138 12.43 -31.03 25.62
C GLU A 138 10.92 -30.71 25.56
N LEU A 139 10.52 -29.87 24.59
CA LEU A 139 9.13 -29.42 24.41
C LEU A 139 8.17 -30.56 24.02
N LEU A 140 8.68 -31.59 23.34
CA LEU A 140 7.94 -32.81 23.01
C LEU A 140 8.07 -33.92 24.07
N SER A 141 8.84 -33.69 25.14
CA SER A 141 9.05 -34.62 26.27
C SER A 141 8.45 -34.14 27.59
N CYS A 142 7.69 -33.03 27.58
CA CYS A 142 7.01 -32.54 28.78
C CYS A 142 5.89 -33.48 29.25
N ALA A 143 5.45 -33.34 30.50
CA ALA A 143 4.48 -34.24 31.13
C ALA A 143 3.18 -34.45 30.32
N SER A 144 2.71 -33.45 29.57
CA SER A 144 1.53 -33.60 28.69
C SER A 144 1.78 -34.50 27.47
N TRP A 145 3.01 -34.57 26.95
CA TRP A 145 3.36 -35.52 25.89
C TRP A 145 3.62 -36.93 26.46
N CYS A 146 4.19 -37.05 27.66
CA CYS A 146 4.30 -38.34 28.36
C CYS A 146 2.91 -38.94 28.68
N LEU A 147 1.95 -38.11 29.10
CA LEU A 147 0.56 -38.53 29.33
C LEU A 147 -0.18 -38.88 28.02
N LEU A 148 0.24 -38.32 26.88
CA LEU A 148 -0.26 -38.74 25.59
C LEU A 148 0.32 -40.10 25.18
N LEU A 149 1.63 -40.30 25.39
CA LEU A 149 2.33 -41.55 25.10
C LEU A 149 1.69 -42.74 25.80
N SER A 150 1.40 -42.63 27.10
CA SER A 150 0.75 -43.70 27.87
C SER A 150 -0.70 -44.02 27.44
N ARG A 151 -1.29 -43.22 26.53
CA ARG A 151 -2.63 -43.47 25.96
C ARG A 151 -2.59 -43.94 24.50
N VAL A 152 -1.61 -43.49 23.71
CA VAL A 152 -1.50 -43.87 22.28
C VAL A 152 -0.50 -45.00 22.02
N GLY A 153 0.46 -45.22 22.91
CA GLY A 153 1.52 -46.22 22.79
C GLY A 153 2.66 -45.81 21.84
N ASP A 154 3.82 -46.43 22.04
CA ASP A 154 5.10 -46.06 21.40
C ASP A 154 5.00 -46.01 19.87
N TYR A 155 4.43 -47.05 19.24
CA TYR A 155 4.25 -47.14 17.78
C TYR A 155 3.42 -45.97 17.20
N PHE A 156 2.37 -45.54 17.90
CA PHE A 156 1.51 -44.45 17.43
C PHE A 156 2.21 -43.09 17.61
N MET A 157 3.03 -42.94 18.66
CA MET A 157 3.86 -41.75 18.85
C MET A 157 4.93 -41.63 17.75
N PHE A 158 5.66 -42.71 17.43
CA PHE A 158 6.58 -42.76 16.29
C PHE A 158 5.88 -42.39 14.97
N TYR A 159 4.67 -42.90 14.73
CA TYR A 159 3.87 -42.55 13.55
C TYR A 159 3.52 -41.05 13.51
N LEU A 160 3.05 -40.48 14.63
CA LEU A 160 2.68 -39.06 14.72
C LEU A 160 3.87 -38.13 14.44
N LEU A 161 5.01 -38.37 15.10
CA LEU A 161 6.20 -37.53 14.99
C LEU A 161 6.80 -37.57 13.57
N ARG A 162 6.83 -38.76 12.96
CA ARG A 162 7.45 -38.96 11.63
C ARG A 162 6.56 -38.55 10.46
N ASN A 163 5.24 -38.83 10.52
CA ASN A 163 4.34 -38.71 9.35
C ASN A 163 3.46 -37.45 9.35
N THR A 164 3.60 -36.56 10.34
CA THR A 164 2.74 -35.37 10.47
C THR A 164 3.52 -34.06 10.65
N SER A 165 2.88 -32.94 10.32
CA SER A 165 3.33 -31.60 10.69
C SER A 165 2.57 -31.12 11.92
N ILE A 166 3.31 -30.83 12.99
CA ILE A 166 2.74 -30.53 14.33
C ILE A 166 2.92 -29.04 14.64
N PHE A 167 1.82 -28.39 15.02
CA PHE A 167 1.73 -26.96 15.31
C PHE A 167 1.19 -26.72 16.74
N LEU A 168 2.11 -26.58 17.70
CA LEU A 168 1.79 -26.32 19.11
C LEU A 168 1.22 -24.90 19.31
N PRO A 169 0.28 -24.71 20.26
CA PRO A 169 -0.29 -23.39 20.55
C PRO A 169 0.74 -22.48 21.23
N ALA A 170 0.76 -21.21 20.83
CA ALA A 170 1.65 -20.17 21.38
C ALA A 170 0.84 -18.93 21.83
N PRO A 171 1.42 -18.04 22.66
CA PRO A 171 0.70 -16.88 23.19
C PRO A 171 0.02 -16.01 22.12
N ARG A 172 -1.14 -15.44 22.50
CA ARG A 172 -1.97 -14.56 21.65
C ARG A 172 -2.53 -15.22 20.37
N GLY A 173 -2.68 -16.55 20.34
CA GLY A 173 -3.31 -17.28 19.23
C GLY A 173 -2.39 -17.56 18.03
N LYS A 174 -1.07 -17.38 18.23
CA LYS A 174 -0.03 -17.85 17.33
C LYS A 174 0.23 -19.35 17.56
N HIS A 175 1.00 -19.99 16.69
CA HIS A 175 1.41 -21.39 16.84
C HIS A 175 2.90 -21.53 16.49
N ASN A 176 3.57 -22.51 17.08
CA ASN A 176 4.94 -22.88 16.74
C ASN A 176 4.92 -24.21 16.00
N GLN A 177 5.55 -24.29 14.82
CA GLN A 177 5.80 -25.58 14.19
C GLN A 177 6.94 -26.29 14.92
N VAL A 178 6.76 -27.58 15.21
CA VAL A 178 7.75 -28.42 15.91
C VAL A 178 8.06 -29.74 15.19
N ALA A 179 7.27 -30.11 14.18
CA ALA A 179 7.55 -31.26 13.31
C ALA A 179 7.02 -31.02 11.89
N GLY A 180 7.51 -31.83 10.95
CA GLY A 180 7.15 -31.81 9.53
C GLY A 180 7.97 -30.80 8.70
N PRO A 181 7.76 -30.76 7.37
CA PRO A 181 8.43 -29.80 6.49
C PRO A 181 8.07 -28.34 6.85
N PRO A 182 9.02 -27.40 6.84
CA PRO A 182 8.81 -25.99 7.18
C PRO A 182 7.67 -25.35 6.39
N ILE A 183 6.66 -24.83 7.11
CA ILE A 183 5.54 -24.10 6.49
C ILE A 183 5.99 -22.80 5.80
N SER A 184 7.17 -22.27 6.12
CA SER A 184 7.85 -21.20 5.38
C SER A 184 8.14 -21.60 3.94
N ASP A 185 8.65 -22.81 3.75
CA ASP A 185 9.26 -23.25 2.49
C ASP A 185 8.15 -23.74 1.55
N LEU A 186 7.14 -24.44 2.10
CA LEU A 186 5.85 -24.70 1.44
C LEU A 186 5.14 -23.40 0.98
N CYS A 187 5.32 -22.27 1.69
CA CYS A 187 4.79 -20.98 1.23
C CYS A 187 5.59 -20.40 0.06
N PHE A 188 6.89 -20.67 -0.04
CA PHE A 188 7.71 -20.24 -1.18
C PHE A 188 7.41 -21.07 -2.43
N GLU A 189 7.26 -22.39 -2.33
CA GLU A 189 6.84 -23.25 -3.45
C GLU A 189 5.50 -22.81 -4.06
N MET A 190 4.51 -22.54 -3.20
CA MET A 190 3.21 -21.99 -3.60
C MET A 190 3.27 -20.60 -4.27
N LEU A 191 4.36 -19.84 -4.08
CA LEU A 191 4.58 -18.53 -4.71
C LEU A 191 5.40 -18.66 -6.01
N MET A 192 6.26 -19.67 -6.12
CA MET A 192 7.12 -19.91 -7.28
C MET A 192 6.46 -20.77 -8.37
N GLY A 193 5.36 -21.46 -8.08
CA GLY A 193 4.51 -22.10 -9.10
C GLY A 193 5.05 -23.43 -9.64
N SER A 194 5.59 -24.29 -8.79
CA SER A 194 6.11 -25.61 -9.18
C SER A 194 5.02 -26.62 -9.56
N SER A 195 5.15 -27.25 -10.73
CA SER A 195 4.21 -28.22 -11.32
C SER A 195 4.18 -29.62 -10.67
N LYS A 196 4.63 -29.77 -9.42
CA LYS A 196 4.83 -31.07 -8.73
C LYS A 196 3.71 -31.50 -7.76
N PHE A 197 2.53 -30.89 -7.82
CA PHE A 197 1.36 -31.40 -7.08
C PHE A 197 0.56 -32.40 -7.94
N HIS A 198 0.66 -33.69 -7.61
CA HIS A 198 -0.14 -34.74 -8.26
C HIS A 198 -1.65 -34.48 -8.08
N HIS A 199 -2.39 -34.55 -9.19
CA HIS A 199 -3.86 -34.48 -9.20
C HIS A 199 -4.48 -35.82 -8.74
N GLN A 200 -4.55 -36.03 -7.43
CA GLN A 200 -5.35 -37.11 -6.87
C GLN A 200 -6.84 -36.70 -6.89
N LYS A 201 -7.63 -37.29 -7.80
CA LYS A 201 -9.08 -37.10 -7.86
C LYS A 201 -9.74 -37.74 -6.62
N TYR A 202 -10.61 -37.00 -5.94
CA TYR A 202 -11.59 -37.58 -5.00
C TYR A 202 -12.96 -36.92 -5.20
N GLY A 203 -14.01 -37.73 -5.08
CA GLY A 203 -15.30 -37.50 -5.75
C GLY A 203 -16.20 -36.41 -5.17
N GLU A 204 -17.05 -35.86 -6.05
CA GLU A 204 -18.20 -35.05 -5.66
C GLU A 204 -19.33 -36.00 -5.21
N GLN A 205 -19.61 -36.07 -3.90
CA GLN A 205 -20.83 -36.72 -3.41
C GLN A 205 -22.05 -35.82 -3.67
N LYS A 206 -22.59 -35.93 -4.89
CA LYS A 206 -23.94 -35.50 -5.24
C LYS A 206 -24.93 -36.53 -4.69
N ARG A 207 -26.04 -36.08 -4.09
CA ARG A 207 -27.15 -36.97 -3.70
C ARG A 207 -28.09 -37.12 -4.90
N GLU A 208 -28.31 -38.34 -5.34
CA GLU A 208 -29.44 -38.75 -6.18
C GLU A 208 -30.15 -39.93 -5.47
N ARG A 209 -31.38 -40.26 -5.89
CA ARG A 209 -32.12 -41.45 -5.44
C ARG A 209 -31.99 -42.56 -6.49
N ALA A 210 -32.50 -43.74 -6.14
CA ALA A 210 -32.65 -44.89 -7.04
C ALA A 210 -33.67 -44.56 -8.18
N ASP A 211 -33.85 -45.38 -9.23
CA ASP A 211 -33.66 -46.83 -9.36
C ASP A 211 -33.11 -47.28 -10.74
N ALA A 212 -32.83 -48.60 -10.83
CA ALA A 212 -32.90 -49.47 -12.00
C ALA A 212 -31.80 -49.48 -13.11
N ASP A 213 -31.42 -50.72 -13.43
CA ASP A 213 -31.15 -51.36 -14.74
C ASP A 213 -29.89 -51.05 -15.61
N ASP A 214 -28.94 -51.97 -15.44
CA ASP A 214 -28.32 -52.84 -16.47
C ASP A 214 -27.09 -52.43 -17.33
N LEU A 215 -26.51 -53.47 -17.95
CA LEU A 215 -25.15 -53.62 -18.51
C LEU A 215 -25.16 -53.77 -20.07
N PRO A 216 -24.03 -54.07 -20.76
CA PRO A 216 -22.69 -53.43 -20.76
C PRO A 216 -22.24 -53.07 -22.20
N VAL A 217 -20.93 -52.79 -22.45
CA VAL A 217 -20.07 -53.42 -23.50
C VAL A 217 -18.76 -52.63 -23.83
N LYS A 218 -17.71 -53.42 -24.12
CA LYS A 218 -16.37 -53.21 -24.74
C LYS A 218 -16.23 -52.00 -25.70
N LYS A 219 -15.05 -51.38 -25.97
CA LYS A 219 -13.75 -51.86 -26.54
C LYS A 219 -12.73 -50.65 -26.49
N GLN A 220 -11.42 -50.66 -26.82
CA GLN A 220 -10.40 -51.66 -27.20
C GLN A 220 -9.00 -51.28 -26.61
N LYS A 221 -7.98 -50.90 -27.44
CA LYS A 221 -6.58 -50.54 -27.06
C LYS A 221 -5.89 -49.70 -28.16
N CYS A 222 -4.82 -48.96 -27.83
CA CYS A 222 -3.44 -49.00 -28.41
C CYS A 222 -2.61 -47.79 -27.88
N TYR A 223 -1.39 -47.92 -27.35
CA TYR A 223 -0.11 -48.53 -27.78
C TYR A 223 0.76 -47.67 -28.72
N SER A 224 1.91 -47.24 -28.21
CA SER A 224 3.21 -47.26 -28.88
C SER A 224 4.34 -47.08 -27.84
N SER A 225 5.54 -47.60 -28.11
CA SER A 225 6.68 -47.66 -27.19
C SER A 225 7.99 -47.89 -27.95
N TYR A 226 9.08 -47.23 -27.54
CA TYR A 226 10.45 -47.55 -27.99
C TYR A 226 11.49 -47.26 -26.90
N SER A 227 12.55 -48.07 -26.87
CA SER A 227 13.63 -48.01 -25.87
C SER A 227 14.89 -48.74 -26.34
N THR A 228 16.06 -48.12 -26.16
CA THR A 228 17.41 -48.69 -26.37
C THR A 228 18.38 -47.90 -25.46
N THR A 229 18.88 -48.45 -24.34
CA THR A 229 20.08 -49.32 -24.12
C THR A 229 21.42 -48.57 -23.98
N CYS A 230 22.14 -48.84 -22.88
CA CYS A 230 23.55 -48.48 -22.61
C CYS A 230 24.45 -49.74 -22.74
N PRO A 231 25.81 -49.66 -22.69
CA PRO A 231 26.53 -49.92 -21.42
C PRO A 231 27.99 -49.35 -21.26
N GLY A 232 28.56 -49.48 -20.04
CA GLY A 232 30.03 -49.52 -19.74
C GLY A 232 30.76 -48.17 -19.52
N GLY A 233 31.80 -48.05 -18.66
CA GLY A 233 32.30 -48.96 -17.60
C GLY A 233 33.67 -48.54 -16.98
N PHE A 234 33.87 -48.78 -15.67
CA PHE A 234 35.13 -48.68 -14.87
C PHE A 234 35.80 -47.26 -14.75
N SER A 235 36.71 -46.96 -13.80
CA SER A 235 37.35 -47.76 -12.73
C SER A 235 37.61 -46.94 -11.43
N ILE A 236 38.27 -47.56 -10.43
CA ILE A 236 38.52 -47.06 -9.06
C ILE A 236 39.94 -46.47 -8.89
N ASN A 237 40.12 -45.46 -8.02
CA ASN A 237 41.28 -45.41 -7.10
C ASN A 237 41.09 -44.44 -5.92
N LEU A 238 41.88 -44.65 -4.88
CA LEU A 238 41.91 -43.93 -3.60
C LEU A 238 43.22 -43.12 -3.50
N ASP A 239 43.21 -41.92 -2.90
CA ASP A 239 44.20 -41.55 -1.85
C ASP A 239 44.01 -40.13 -1.26
N PHE A 240 44.69 -39.88 -0.14
CA PHE A 240 44.73 -38.59 0.57
C PHE A 240 45.80 -37.63 0.02
N THR A 241 45.54 -36.31 0.05
CA THR A 241 46.24 -35.35 0.95
C THR A 241 46.06 -33.86 0.54
N SER A 242 46.23 -32.99 1.55
CA SER A 242 46.67 -31.58 1.44
C SER A 242 45.68 -30.51 0.93
N GLU A 243 46.08 -29.25 1.13
CA GLU A 243 45.26 -28.06 1.00
C GLU A 243 45.28 -27.48 -0.44
N SER A 244 44.17 -26.89 -0.87
CA SER A 244 44.16 -25.47 -1.30
C SER A 244 42.77 -24.98 -1.73
N SER A 245 42.67 -23.65 -1.85
CA SER A 245 41.47 -22.91 -2.23
C SER A 245 40.98 -23.17 -3.66
N MET A 246 39.65 -23.27 -3.86
CA MET A 246 39.01 -22.81 -5.12
C MET A 246 37.59 -22.22 -4.94
N GLN A 247 37.44 -21.00 -5.49
CA GLN A 247 36.32 -20.54 -6.33
C GLN A 247 34.86 -20.85 -5.91
N VAL A 248 34.23 -19.94 -5.15
CA VAL A 248 32.75 -19.87 -5.07
C VAL A 248 32.17 -19.31 -6.37
N ILE A 249 31.46 -20.15 -7.13
CA ILE A 249 30.75 -19.78 -8.37
C ILE A 249 29.65 -18.74 -8.07
N ARG A 250 29.78 -17.54 -8.63
CA ARG A 250 28.84 -16.42 -8.41
C ARG A 250 27.67 -16.45 -9.39
N HIS A 251 26.58 -17.11 -9.03
CA HIS A 251 25.31 -16.95 -9.76
C HIS A 251 24.71 -15.55 -9.56
N HIS A 252 24.47 -14.85 -10.67
CA HIS A 252 23.93 -13.49 -10.69
C HIS A 252 22.41 -13.47 -10.40
N GLY A 253 22.02 -13.02 -9.20
CA GLY A 253 20.61 -12.84 -8.81
C GLY A 253 20.12 -11.39 -8.95
N THR A 254 19.62 -11.00 -10.12
CA THR A 254 19.02 -9.66 -10.33
C THR A 254 17.65 -9.55 -9.64
N ARG A 255 17.56 -8.75 -8.57
CA ARG A 255 16.29 -8.48 -7.87
C ARG A 255 15.43 -7.46 -8.63
N ASP A 256 14.57 -7.94 -9.52
CA ASP A 256 13.44 -7.16 -10.04
C ASP A 256 12.20 -7.23 -9.13
N TYR A 257 11.31 -6.24 -9.24
CA TYR A 257 10.17 -6.03 -8.33
C TYR A 257 8.89 -6.79 -8.75
N ASP A 258 8.10 -7.18 -7.75
CA ASP A 258 6.83 -7.93 -7.84
C ASP A 258 5.93 -7.57 -9.04
N ALA A 259 5.71 -8.55 -9.93
CA ALA A 259 4.66 -8.52 -10.94
C ALA A 259 3.72 -9.72 -10.75
N SER A 260 2.63 -9.54 -10.01
CA SER A 260 1.67 -10.62 -9.73
C SER A 260 0.96 -11.11 -11.01
N VAL A 261 1.37 -12.27 -11.52
CA VAL A 261 0.70 -12.96 -12.64
C VAL A 261 -0.74 -13.33 -12.24
N SER A 262 -1.64 -13.36 -13.22
CA SER A 262 -3.05 -13.72 -13.01
C SER A 262 -3.47 -14.85 -13.93
N GLU A 263 -3.53 -16.06 -13.37
CA GLU A 263 -4.13 -17.21 -14.05
C GLU A 263 -5.66 -17.10 -14.13
N VAL A 264 -6.23 -17.84 -15.08
CA VAL A 264 -7.65 -17.77 -15.44
C VAL A 264 -8.26 -19.17 -15.41
N PRO A 265 -9.23 -19.45 -14.52
CA PRO A 265 -10.08 -20.61 -14.67
C PRO A 265 -10.98 -20.42 -15.89
N LYS A 266 -10.82 -21.27 -16.92
CA LYS A 266 -11.89 -21.50 -17.90
C LYS A 266 -12.95 -22.38 -17.22
N SER A 267 -14.20 -21.94 -17.23
CA SER A 267 -15.35 -22.83 -17.07
C SER A 267 -16.52 -22.24 -17.83
N THR A 268 -17.00 -23.00 -18.81
CA THR A 268 -18.15 -22.63 -19.64
C THR A 268 -19.35 -23.40 -19.13
N ARG A 269 -20.38 -22.71 -18.66
CA ARG A 269 -21.75 -23.25 -18.79
C ARG A 269 -22.77 -22.14 -18.94
N THR A 270 -23.64 -22.34 -19.92
CA THR A 270 -24.86 -21.58 -20.16
C THR A 270 -25.81 -21.73 -18.97
N GLY A 271 -26.63 -20.71 -18.76
CA GLY A 271 -27.64 -20.65 -17.71
C GLY A 271 -28.86 -19.92 -18.21
N THR A 272 -29.58 -20.54 -19.14
CA THR A 272 -30.86 -20.03 -19.65
C THR A 272 -31.87 -20.03 -18.49
N VAL A 273 -32.49 -18.90 -18.22
CA VAL A 273 -33.71 -18.83 -17.42
C VAL A 273 -34.78 -18.18 -18.29
N THR A 274 -35.88 -18.89 -18.45
CA THR A 274 -37.02 -18.51 -19.30
C THR A 274 -37.66 -17.22 -18.80
N ARG A 275 -37.97 -16.33 -19.75
CA ARG A 275 -38.76 -15.12 -19.51
C ARG A 275 -40.21 -15.50 -19.80
N LYS A 276 -41.01 -15.74 -18.76
CA LYS A 276 -42.47 -15.78 -18.93
C LYS A 276 -42.92 -14.43 -19.51
N LEU A 277 -43.85 -14.49 -20.46
CA LEU A 277 -44.44 -13.36 -21.16
C LEU A 277 -45.94 -13.42 -20.88
N GLU A 278 -46.43 -12.46 -20.12
CA GLU A 278 -47.86 -12.14 -19.97
C GLU A 278 -47.96 -10.62 -20.18
N SER A 279 -49.03 -10.18 -20.82
CA SER A 279 -49.24 -8.85 -21.40
C SER A 279 -50.11 -7.94 -20.53
N GLU A 280 -50.01 -6.61 -20.73
CA GLU A 280 -51.13 -5.70 -21.05
C GLU A 280 -50.78 -4.22 -20.76
N GLY A 281 -51.58 -3.30 -21.32
CA GLY A 281 -51.75 -1.93 -20.81
C GLY A 281 -50.76 -0.86 -21.27
N GLU A 282 -50.91 -0.34 -22.50
CA GLU A 282 -50.56 1.06 -22.79
C GLU A 282 -51.77 1.96 -22.52
N GLN A 283 -51.62 2.98 -21.65
CA GLN A 283 -52.54 4.13 -21.61
C GLN A 283 -51.86 5.41 -21.11
N GLY A 284 -52.30 6.54 -21.66
CA GLY A 284 -52.56 7.76 -20.90
C GLY A 284 -51.40 8.71 -20.60
N LEU A 285 -51.47 9.93 -21.17
CA LEU A 285 -50.75 11.09 -20.62
C LEU A 285 -51.44 11.57 -19.33
N ASN A 286 -50.69 12.16 -18.39
CA ASN A 286 -50.94 13.57 -18.09
C ASN A 286 -49.79 14.32 -17.38
N CYS A 287 -49.91 15.65 -17.35
CA CYS A 287 -48.95 16.59 -16.76
C CYS A 287 -49.01 16.57 -15.21
N ILE A 288 -48.09 17.15 -14.43
CA ILE A 288 -47.77 18.59 -14.31
C ILE A 288 -46.31 18.81 -13.86
N THR A 289 -45.68 19.90 -14.31
CA THR A 289 -44.38 20.36 -13.81
C THR A 289 -44.43 21.79 -13.26
N PRO A 290 -43.94 22.06 -12.03
CA PRO A 290 -43.83 23.43 -11.53
C PRO A 290 -42.71 24.22 -12.23
N ARG A 291 -43.12 25.26 -12.97
CA ARG A 291 -42.31 26.46 -13.28
C ARG A 291 -42.35 27.41 -12.06
N LEU A 292 -41.48 28.40 -11.85
CA LEU A 292 -40.30 28.89 -12.57
C LEU A 292 -39.36 29.62 -11.57
N GLY A 293 -38.15 30.01 -11.99
CA GLY A 293 -37.22 30.75 -11.12
C GLY A 293 -35.92 31.17 -11.84
N LYS A 294 -36.00 32.11 -12.79
CA LYS A 294 -34.84 32.63 -13.53
C LYS A 294 -34.19 33.81 -12.78
N ARG A 295 -32.85 33.89 -12.80
CA ARG A 295 -32.10 35.12 -13.11
C ARG A 295 -30.74 34.75 -13.70
N SER A 296 -30.26 35.53 -14.67
CA SER A 296 -29.02 35.26 -15.41
C SER A 296 -28.27 36.57 -15.69
N ARG A 297 -26.93 36.51 -15.73
CA ARG A 297 -26.08 37.62 -16.21
C ARG A 297 -24.84 37.04 -16.92
N PRO A 298 -24.63 37.29 -18.22
CA PRO A 298 -23.49 36.75 -18.98
C PRO A 298 -22.20 37.57 -18.75
N PHE A 299 -21.04 36.93 -18.94
CA PHE A 299 -19.73 37.53 -18.67
C PHE A 299 -19.11 38.26 -19.88
N LYS A 300 -18.23 39.24 -19.60
CA LYS A 300 -17.71 40.29 -20.51
C LYS A 300 -17.19 39.84 -21.90
N TRP A 301 -16.78 38.59 -22.12
CA TRP A 301 -16.16 38.17 -23.40
C TRP A 301 -17.16 38.08 -24.58
N GLN A 302 -18.45 37.78 -24.32
CA GLN A 302 -19.47 37.71 -25.38
C GLN A 302 -19.77 39.08 -26.02
N ARG A 303 -19.27 40.18 -25.45
CA ARG A 303 -19.50 41.55 -25.93
C ARG A 303 -18.44 42.08 -26.92
N ARG A 304 -17.47 41.25 -27.35
CA ARG A 304 -16.35 41.68 -28.24
C ARG A 304 -16.30 41.04 -29.64
N SER A 305 -17.08 40.01 -29.95
CA SER A 305 -17.15 39.46 -31.33
C SER A 305 -18.24 40.08 -32.20
N TYR A 306 -19.28 40.69 -31.61
CA TYR A 306 -20.42 41.27 -32.33
C TYR A 306 -20.19 42.70 -32.86
N LYS A 307 -18.93 43.15 -32.95
CA LYS A 307 -18.56 44.53 -33.34
C LYS A 307 -17.40 44.60 -34.35
N LYS A 308 -17.24 43.56 -35.17
CA LYS A 308 -16.28 43.50 -36.30
C LYS A 308 -16.82 42.83 -37.58
N GLN A 309 -18.13 42.71 -37.73
CA GLN A 309 -18.81 42.33 -38.99
C GLN A 309 -20.05 43.20 -39.16
N LYS A 310 -19.85 44.46 -39.57
CA LYS A 310 -20.79 45.35 -40.29
C LYS A 310 -20.16 46.75 -40.48
N GLN A 311 -19.51 46.95 -41.61
CA GLN A 311 -19.19 48.22 -42.28
C GLN A 311 -18.63 47.86 -43.68
N SER A 312 -18.66 48.82 -44.63
CA SER A 312 -18.38 48.68 -46.08
C SER A 312 -19.21 47.63 -46.86
N SER A 313 -20.35 48.09 -47.36
CA SER A 313 -20.98 47.77 -48.66
C SER A 313 -20.26 48.55 -49.80
N PRO A 314 -20.69 48.60 -51.09
CA PRO A 314 -21.84 48.00 -51.81
C PRO A 314 -21.52 46.57 -52.37
N GLU A 315 -21.87 46.02 -53.56
CA GLU A 315 -22.39 46.47 -54.87
C GLU A 315 -23.24 45.36 -55.56
N GLU A 316 -23.98 45.69 -56.63
CA GLU A 316 -24.89 44.80 -57.37
C GLU A 316 -24.69 44.91 -58.90
N ASN A 317 -24.88 43.80 -59.65
CA ASN A 317 -25.68 43.80 -60.89
C ASN A 317 -25.99 42.39 -61.46
N SER A 318 -27.27 42.01 -61.36
CA SER A 318 -28.17 41.66 -62.49
C SER A 318 -27.71 40.77 -63.67
N LEU A 319 -28.35 39.58 -63.76
CA LEU A 319 -28.87 38.94 -65.01
C LEU A 319 -27.84 38.46 -66.08
N ASN A 320 -28.10 37.48 -66.96
CA ASN A 320 -29.39 36.92 -67.42
C ASN A 320 -29.33 35.44 -67.91
N THR A 321 -30.52 34.93 -68.24
CA THR A 321 -30.93 33.56 -68.61
C THR A 321 -30.70 33.20 -70.10
N HIS A 322 -30.37 31.93 -70.47
CA HIS A 322 -31.20 31.04 -71.33
C HIS A 322 -30.55 29.76 -71.94
N CYS A 323 -31.29 28.65 -71.81
CA CYS A 323 -31.68 27.60 -72.78
C CYS A 323 -30.82 27.10 -73.98
N ASN A 324 -30.66 25.76 -73.99
CA ASN A 324 -31.03 24.79 -75.06
C ASN A 324 -30.09 24.40 -76.24
N VAL A 325 -30.47 23.23 -76.82
CA VAL A 325 -30.18 22.64 -78.14
C VAL A 325 -29.03 21.62 -78.24
N LEU A 326 -29.26 20.59 -79.07
CA LEU A 326 -28.46 19.38 -79.35
C LEU A 326 -27.70 19.51 -80.70
N PRO A 327 -26.72 18.64 -81.00
CA PRO A 327 -26.92 17.54 -82.00
C PRO A 327 -26.30 16.19 -81.51
N THR A 328 -26.71 14.97 -81.91
CA THR A 328 -26.63 14.25 -83.24
C THR A 328 -25.22 14.31 -83.88
N ASN A 329 -24.62 13.29 -84.54
CA ASN A 329 -24.85 11.86 -84.87
C ASN A 329 -23.45 11.22 -85.14
N THR A 330 -23.16 9.92 -85.27
CA THR A 330 -23.80 8.59 -85.09
C THR A 330 -22.68 7.52 -84.96
N ASP A 331 -23.02 6.23 -84.74
CA ASP A 331 -22.69 5.11 -85.68
C ASP A 331 -22.91 3.72 -85.04
N SER A 332 -22.96 2.66 -85.86
CA SER A 332 -23.43 1.32 -85.48
C SER A 332 -22.70 0.19 -86.20
N MET A 333 -22.64 -1.03 -85.64
CA MET A 333 -22.86 -2.32 -86.32
C MET A 333 -22.76 -3.53 -85.36
N HIS A 334 -23.06 -4.74 -85.86
CA HIS A 334 -23.41 -5.94 -85.06
C HIS A 334 -22.31 -6.99 -84.86
N ALA A 335 -22.33 -7.65 -83.69
CA ALA A 335 -22.25 -9.11 -83.48
C ALA A 335 -22.56 -9.45 -81.99
N GLY A 336 -23.12 -10.59 -81.60
CA GLY A 336 -23.74 -11.67 -82.37
C GLY A 336 -23.88 -12.97 -81.56
N SER A 337 -25.08 -13.53 -81.48
CA SER A 337 -25.41 -14.92 -81.10
C SER A 337 -25.41 -15.38 -79.61
N GLN A 338 -26.40 -16.22 -79.32
CA GLN A 338 -26.50 -17.32 -78.34
C GLN A 338 -26.35 -17.07 -76.81
N SER A 339 -27.49 -17.18 -76.15
CA SER A 339 -27.63 -17.78 -74.82
C SER A 339 -27.13 -19.22 -74.80
N ASN A 340 -26.48 -19.66 -73.71
CA ASN A 340 -26.47 -21.07 -73.35
C ASN A 340 -26.51 -21.26 -71.82
N THR A 341 -27.34 -22.20 -71.37
CA THR A 341 -27.64 -22.41 -69.95
C THR A 341 -26.65 -23.38 -69.32
N THR A 342 -25.94 -22.97 -68.27
CA THR A 342 -25.25 -23.92 -67.37
C THR A 342 -25.15 -23.33 -65.96
N GLY A 343 -25.67 -24.06 -64.98
CA GLY A 343 -25.79 -23.58 -63.60
C GLY A 343 -24.48 -23.65 -62.82
N LEU A 344 -23.99 -22.52 -62.31
CA LEU A 344 -22.83 -22.45 -61.42
C LEU A 344 -23.16 -21.78 -60.08
N SER A 345 -23.60 -22.63 -59.13
CA SER A 345 -23.46 -22.48 -57.68
C SER A 345 -23.58 -21.07 -57.06
N TYR A 346 -24.76 -20.77 -56.51
CA TYR A 346 -25.00 -19.65 -55.58
C TYR A 346 -24.35 -19.84 -54.18
N HIS A 347 -23.15 -20.44 -54.13
CA HIS A 347 -22.38 -20.66 -52.89
C HIS A 347 -20.91 -20.20 -52.93
N ALA A 348 -20.56 -19.33 -53.88
CA ALA A 348 -19.35 -18.53 -53.78
C ALA A 348 -19.36 -17.71 -52.47
N LYS A 349 -18.47 -18.05 -51.52
CA LYS A 349 -18.37 -17.38 -50.22
C LYS A 349 -18.02 -15.90 -50.42
N LEU A 350 -18.99 -15.00 -50.20
CA LEU A 350 -18.77 -13.56 -50.14
C LEU A 350 -17.92 -13.20 -48.91
N GLN A 351 -16.60 -13.34 -49.04
CA GLN A 351 -15.61 -13.08 -47.99
C GLN A 351 -15.36 -11.57 -47.86
N MET A 352 -16.39 -10.85 -47.41
CA MET A 352 -16.52 -9.40 -47.63
C MET A 352 -15.40 -8.53 -47.01
N PRO A 353 -14.57 -7.84 -47.81
CA PRO A 353 -13.46 -7.02 -47.33
C PRO A 353 -13.92 -5.60 -46.97
N TRP A 354 -14.69 -5.47 -45.89
CA TRP A 354 -15.32 -4.21 -45.42
C TRP A 354 -14.36 -3.09 -44.96
N GLN A 355 -13.06 -3.12 -45.30
CA GLN A 355 -12.06 -2.14 -44.84
C GLN A 355 -10.97 -1.92 -45.91
N CYS A 356 -10.45 -0.69 -46.01
CA CYS A 356 -9.18 -0.43 -46.71
C CYS A 356 -8.10 -1.43 -46.28
N SER A 357 -7.26 -1.89 -47.21
CA SER A 357 -6.05 -2.68 -46.94
C SER A 357 -5.23 -2.09 -45.78
N CYS A 358 -5.04 -0.77 -45.82
CA CYS A 358 -4.40 0.07 -44.81
C CYS A 358 -5.06 0.09 -43.42
N CYS A 359 -6.33 -0.32 -43.31
CA CYS A 359 -7.11 -0.36 -42.07
C CYS A 359 -7.26 -1.78 -41.49
N LEU A 360 -6.86 -2.84 -42.20
CA LEU A 360 -6.89 -4.23 -41.69
C LEU A 360 -6.10 -4.39 -40.38
N ILE A 361 -5.06 -3.57 -40.21
CA ILE A 361 -4.24 -3.42 -38.99
C ILE A 361 -5.08 -3.08 -37.73
N LEU A 362 -6.30 -2.55 -37.89
CA LEU A 362 -7.22 -2.31 -36.77
C LEU A 362 -7.80 -3.61 -36.16
N GLN A 363 -7.83 -4.70 -36.91
CA GLN A 363 -8.36 -5.99 -36.46
C GLN A 363 -7.42 -6.64 -35.44
N SER A 364 -6.10 -6.52 -35.64
CA SER A 364 -5.04 -7.06 -34.77
C SER A 364 -4.80 -6.25 -33.48
N LEU A 365 -5.61 -5.24 -33.18
CA LEU A 365 -5.48 -4.41 -31.95
C LEU A 365 -5.43 -5.25 -30.67
N PRO A 366 -4.29 -5.27 -29.93
CA PRO A 366 -4.18 -6.03 -28.69
C PRO A 366 -5.03 -5.39 -27.58
N ALA A 367 -5.72 -6.23 -26.79
CA ALA A 367 -6.63 -5.78 -25.74
C ALA A 367 -5.89 -5.08 -24.59
N VAL A 368 -6.47 -4.00 -24.04
CA VAL A 368 -5.90 -3.33 -22.87
C VAL A 368 -6.24 -4.12 -21.60
N PRO A 369 -5.26 -4.45 -20.72
CA PRO A 369 -5.53 -5.20 -19.50
C PRO A 369 -6.58 -4.51 -18.60
N ARG A 370 -7.55 -5.28 -18.10
CA ARG A 370 -8.70 -4.78 -17.30
C ARG A 370 -8.32 -4.04 -16.00
N ARG A 371 -7.05 -4.06 -15.60
CA ARG A 371 -6.49 -3.37 -14.41
C ARG A 371 -5.46 -2.29 -14.72
N THR A 372 -5.35 -1.84 -15.98
CA THR A 372 -4.38 -0.82 -16.40
C THR A 372 -4.49 0.47 -15.57
N GLU A 373 -3.34 0.96 -15.09
CA GLU A 373 -3.17 2.16 -14.27
C GLU A 373 -2.20 3.14 -14.93
N ILE A 374 -2.45 4.43 -14.75
CA ILE A 374 -1.48 5.48 -15.08
C ILE A 374 -0.42 5.51 -13.99
N LYS A 375 0.85 5.24 -14.36
CA LYS A 375 1.98 5.32 -13.43
C LYS A 375 2.20 6.78 -13.01
N ARG A 376 2.13 7.06 -11.70
CA ARG A 376 2.33 8.40 -11.12
C ARG A 376 3.71 8.62 -10.49
N GLN A 377 4.53 7.58 -10.36
CA GLN A 377 5.71 7.62 -9.48
C GLN A 377 6.75 8.67 -9.87
N SER A 378 6.95 8.92 -11.17
CA SER A 378 7.97 9.83 -11.69
C SER A 378 7.73 11.32 -11.45
N ILE A 379 6.48 11.74 -11.18
CA ILE A 379 6.17 13.15 -10.89
C ILE A 379 6.69 13.59 -9.51
N PHE A 380 6.86 12.64 -8.58
CA PHE A 380 7.14 12.93 -7.17
C PHE A 380 8.61 13.19 -6.92
N TYR A 381 8.89 14.31 -6.24
CA TYR A 381 10.23 14.72 -5.81
C TYR A 381 11.26 14.87 -6.94
N ASN A 382 10.81 14.99 -8.20
CA ASN A 382 11.71 15.07 -9.36
C ASN A 382 12.34 16.46 -9.48
N GLN A 383 13.64 16.54 -9.16
CA GLN A 383 14.46 17.76 -9.25
C GLN A 383 14.98 18.07 -10.67
N GLU A 384 14.95 17.12 -11.64
CA GLU A 384 15.53 17.32 -12.98
C GLU A 384 14.87 18.51 -13.70
N TYR A 385 15.58 19.64 -13.81
CA TYR A 385 15.09 20.81 -14.52
C TYR A 385 15.08 20.57 -16.04
N SER A 386 14.01 20.97 -16.71
CA SER A 386 13.93 21.01 -18.17
C SER A 386 13.44 22.37 -18.64
N HIS A 387 14.16 22.99 -19.57
CA HIS A 387 13.67 24.13 -20.35
C HIS A 387 12.74 23.69 -21.49
N GLU A 388 12.47 22.39 -21.62
CA GLU A 388 11.63 21.78 -22.64
C GLU A 388 10.26 21.39 -22.07
N VAL A 389 9.24 21.36 -22.93
CA VAL A 389 7.84 21.01 -22.60
C VAL A 389 7.72 19.70 -21.81
N PHE A 390 8.60 18.73 -22.12
CA PHE A 390 8.65 17.38 -21.58
C PHE A 390 10.08 17.05 -21.09
N PRO A 391 10.30 15.91 -20.40
CA PRO A 391 11.65 15.46 -20.08
C PRO A 391 12.47 15.12 -21.35
N LYS A 392 13.79 15.37 -21.34
CA LYS A 392 14.69 15.23 -22.51
C LYS A 392 14.66 13.85 -23.20
N LYS A 393 14.28 12.79 -22.47
CA LYS A 393 14.16 11.40 -22.99
C LYS A 393 12.78 11.09 -23.60
N HIS A 394 11.89 12.08 -23.73
CA HIS A 394 10.51 11.85 -24.18
C HIS A 394 10.42 11.50 -25.67
N ILE A 395 9.51 10.58 -26.03
CA ILE A 395 9.38 10.04 -27.39
C ILE A 395 9.17 11.15 -28.44
N LEU A 396 8.45 12.22 -28.13
CA LEU A 396 8.16 13.29 -29.08
C LEU A 396 9.41 14.10 -29.51
N TYR A 397 10.53 14.00 -28.79
CA TYR A 397 11.80 14.62 -29.19
C TYR A 397 12.67 13.70 -30.05
N SER A 398 12.57 12.37 -29.91
CA SER A 398 13.31 11.41 -30.76
C SER A 398 12.69 11.21 -32.15
N LEU A 399 11.48 11.75 -32.40
CA LEU A 399 10.77 11.68 -33.68
C LEU A 399 10.95 12.97 -34.50
N LYS A 400 11.28 12.85 -35.80
CA LYS A 400 11.18 13.97 -36.77
C LYS A 400 9.75 14.04 -37.35
N PRO A 401 9.23 15.21 -37.75
CA PRO A 401 7.85 15.34 -38.26
C PRO A 401 7.67 14.86 -39.72
N ASN A 402 7.98 13.60 -39.99
CA ASN A 402 7.83 12.95 -41.30
C ASN A 402 6.86 11.73 -41.24
N LEU A 403 6.63 11.08 -42.39
CA LEU A 403 5.71 9.96 -42.51
C LEU A 403 6.12 8.76 -41.64
N ALA A 404 7.39 8.33 -41.75
CA ALA A 404 7.92 7.14 -41.06
C ALA A 404 7.86 7.25 -39.53
N TYR A 405 8.26 8.39 -38.96
CA TYR A 405 8.17 8.62 -37.52
C TYR A 405 6.72 8.81 -37.03
N SER A 406 5.80 9.25 -37.91
CA SER A 406 4.37 9.28 -37.59
C SER A 406 3.78 7.87 -37.53
N LYS A 407 4.18 6.96 -38.44
CA LYS A 407 3.85 5.52 -38.33
C LYS A 407 4.38 4.95 -37.00
N ARG A 408 5.67 5.12 -36.69
CA ARG A 408 6.28 4.68 -35.42
C ARG A 408 5.58 5.21 -34.16
N LEU A 409 5.00 6.42 -34.21
CA LEU A 409 4.21 6.96 -33.09
C LEU A 409 2.82 6.31 -32.99
N ILE A 410 2.15 6.04 -34.12
CA ILE A 410 0.92 5.25 -34.17
C ILE A 410 1.16 3.86 -33.56
N ASP A 411 2.25 3.19 -33.94
CA ASP A 411 2.61 1.86 -33.45
C ASP A 411 2.88 1.88 -31.94
N ASN A 412 3.53 2.94 -31.43
CA ASN A 412 3.73 3.15 -29.99
C ASN A 412 2.42 3.41 -29.21
N ILE A 413 1.45 4.12 -29.79
CA ILE A 413 0.16 4.43 -29.15
C ILE A 413 -0.77 3.21 -29.17
N PHE A 414 -0.91 2.58 -30.34
CA PHE A 414 -1.93 1.57 -30.60
C PHE A 414 -1.42 0.13 -30.51
N GLY A 415 -0.10 -0.10 -30.54
CA GLY A 415 0.48 -1.43 -30.45
C GLY A 415 0.15 -2.29 -31.67
N PHE A 416 0.28 -1.71 -32.86
CA PHE A 416 0.24 -2.46 -34.11
C PHE A 416 1.56 -3.21 -34.29
N SER A 417 1.50 -4.53 -34.47
CA SER A 417 2.66 -5.36 -34.81
C SER A 417 3.16 -5.06 -36.24
N ASN A 418 4.30 -5.62 -36.64
CA ASN A 418 5.05 -5.37 -37.89
C ASN A 418 4.34 -5.69 -39.24
N ALA A 419 3.01 -5.65 -39.31
CA ALA A 419 2.28 -5.71 -40.57
C ALA A 419 2.60 -4.47 -41.41
N GLN A 420 3.26 -4.65 -42.56
CA GLN A 420 3.42 -3.54 -43.51
C GLN A 420 2.04 -3.12 -44.04
N PRO A 421 1.70 -1.82 -44.04
CA PRO A 421 0.47 -1.36 -44.69
C PRO A 421 0.63 -1.50 -46.20
N ILE A 422 -0.06 -2.49 -46.76
CA ILE A 422 -0.24 -2.67 -48.21
C ILE A 422 -0.72 -1.34 -48.81
N SER A 423 -0.27 -1.02 -50.02
CA SER A 423 -0.72 0.16 -50.77
C SER A 423 -2.26 0.27 -50.81
N CYS A 424 -2.76 1.50 -50.72
CA CYS A 424 -4.17 1.77 -50.93
C CYS A 424 -4.37 2.42 -52.30
N LEU A 425 -5.45 2.02 -52.98
CA LEU A 425 -5.81 2.50 -54.32
C LEU A 425 -6.03 4.02 -54.41
N HIS A 426 -6.18 4.73 -53.28
CA HIS A 426 -6.24 6.19 -53.19
C HIS A 426 -4.90 6.92 -53.49
N SER A 427 -3.99 6.33 -54.27
CA SER A 427 -2.66 6.90 -54.58
C SER A 427 -2.57 7.55 -55.95
N ASN A 428 -3.31 7.07 -56.94
CA ASN A 428 -3.22 7.50 -58.35
C ASN A 428 -4.51 8.17 -58.84
N GLY A 429 -5.07 9.10 -58.07
CA GLY A 429 -6.26 9.85 -58.46
C GLY A 429 -6.49 11.11 -57.62
N THR A 430 -6.93 12.19 -58.25
CA THR A 430 -7.17 13.51 -57.64
C THR A 430 -8.43 13.52 -56.78
N CYS A 431 -8.33 13.03 -55.54
CA CYS A 431 -9.42 13.09 -54.57
C CYS A 431 -9.76 14.55 -54.16
N LEU A 432 -10.71 15.17 -54.84
CA LEU A 432 -11.30 16.48 -54.50
C LEU A 432 -12.21 16.46 -53.25
N ILE A 433 -12.16 15.39 -52.44
CA ILE A 433 -12.82 15.28 -51.13
C ILE A 433 -11.77 14.78 -50.11
N ASP A 434 -11.59 15.49 -48.99
CA ASP A 434 -10.51 15.29 -47.99
C ASP A 434 -10.69 14.02 -47.11
N SER A 435 -11.36 12.98 -47.63
CA SER A 435 -11.74 11.75 -46.93
C SER A 435 -10.68 10.65 -47.01
N GLY A 436 -9.48 10.93 -46.49
CA GLY A 436 -8.48 9.90 -46.27
C GLY A 436 -8.92 8.86 -45.23
N CYS A 437 -8.51 7.60 -45.40
CA CYS A 437 -8.78 6.51 -44.44
C CYS A 437 -8.30 6.81 -43.00
N LEU A 438 -8.74 6.03 -42.01
CA LEU A 438 -8.35 6.25 -40.61
C LEU A 438 -6.83 6.25 -40.41
N TYR A 439 -6.11 5.31 -41.03
CA TYR A 439 -4.66 5.19 -40.88
C TYR A 439 -3.92 6.43 -41.41
N HIS A 440 -4.22 6.87 -42.63
CA HIS A 440 -3.58 8.07 -43.21
C HIS A 440 -4.02 9.36 -42.52
N SER A 441 -5.26 9.43 -42.02
CA SER A 441 -5.71 10.54 -41.17
C SER A 441 -4.94 10.60 -39.84
N LEU A 442 -4.73 9.45 -39.17
CA LEU A 442 -3.87 9.36 -37.99
C LEU A 442 -2.43 9.81 -38.31
N VAL A 443 -1.86 9.38 -39.45
CA VAL A 443 -0.53 9.84 -39.90
C VAL A 443 -0.49 11.36 -40.12
N LYS A 444 -1.52 11.96 -40.77
CA LYS A 444 -1.69 13.41 -40.95
C LYS A 444 -1.72 14.12 -39.59
N TRP A 445 -2.50 13.63 -38.61
CA TRP A 445 -2.63 14.22 -37.27
C TRP A 445 -1.37 14.06 -36.40
N PHE A 446 -0.70 12.90 -36.42
CA PHE A 446 0.51 12.68 -35.61
C PHE A 446 1.74 13.41 -36.16
N LYS A 447 1.85 13.60 -37.48
CA LYS A 447 2.84 14.53 -38.09
C LYS A 447 2.68 15.95 -37.53
N HIS A 448 1.43 16.41 -37.39
CA HIS A 448 1.12 17.70 -36.77
C HIS A 448 1.42 17.73 -35.27
N LEU A 449 1.14 16.67 -34.51
CA LEU A 449 1.49 16.57 -33.08
C LEU A 449 3.00 16.71 -32.85
N ILE A 450 3.82 15.97 -33.61
CA ILE A 450 5.29 16.03 -33.54
C ILE A 450 5.79 17.43 -33.91
N ARG A 451 5.24 18.05 -34.97
CA ARG A 451 5.59 19.44 -35.36
C ARG A 451 5.21 20.45 -34.25
N ARG A 452 3.96 20.45 -33.79
CA ARG A 452 3.45 21.42 -32.79
C ARG A 452 4.15 21.28 -31.43
N THR A 453 4.59 20.08 -31.05
CA THR A 453 5.38 19.86 -29.82
C THR A 453 6.66 20.68 -29.81
N ARG A 454 7.38 20.74 -30.95
CA ARG A 454 8.66 21.44 -31.08
C ARG A 454 8.53 22.96 -31.02
N TYR A 455 7.38 23.52 -31.43
CA TYR A 455 7.10 24.97 -31.43
C TYR A 455 6.23 25.42 -30.25
N CYS A 456 5.98 24.56 -29.25
CA CYS A 456 5.08 24.88 -28.14
C CYS A 456 5.74 25.84 -27.13
N GLN A 457 5.24 27.09 -27.09
CA GLN A 457 5.66 28.14 -26.15
C GLN A 457 5.13 27.90 -24.71
N HIS A 458 5.43 26.72 -24.17
CA HIS A 458 4.94 26.23 -22.88
C HIS A 458 5.36 27.12 -21.70
N THR A 459 6.52 27.78 -21.74
CA THR A 459 6.96 28.74 -20.71
C THR A 459 6.00 29.93 -20.59
N LYS A 460 5.56 30.51 -21.71
CA LYS A 460 4.53 31.57 -21.72
C LYS A 460 3.19 31.07 -21.20
N LEU A 461 2.82 29.81 -21.50
CA LEU A 461 1.62 29.18 -20.94
C LEU A 461 1.74 28.92 -19.43
N LEU A 462 2.89 28.49 -18.93
CA LEU A 462 3.14 28.28 -17.50
C LEU A 462 3.05 29.62 -16.75
N ASN A 463 3.69 30.66 -17.29
CA ASN A 463 3.61 32.02 -16.75
C ASN A 463 2.16 32.51 -16.68
N LYS A 464 1.41 32.40 -17.78
CA LYS A 464 0.00 32.84 -17.86
C LYS A 464 -0.96 32.05 -16.97
N HIS A 465 -0.75 30.74 -16.78
CA HIS A 465 -1.72 29.86 -16.12
C HIS A 465 -1.37 29.49 -14.67
N CYS A 466 -0.14 29.75 -14.20
CA CYS A 466 0.35 29.32 -12.89
C CYS A 466 1.22 30.40 -12.21
N VAL A 467 0.86 31.69 -12.32
CA VAL A 467 1.59 32.85 -11.74
C VAL A 467 2.06 32.55 -10.29
N PRO A 468 3.33 32.81 -9.92
CA PRO A 468 3.79 32.70 -8.53
C PRO A 468 3.20 33.83 -7.70
N SER A 469 2.85 33.58 -6.43
CA SER A 469 2.25 34.60 -5.57
C SER A 469 3.13 35.84 -5.37
N LEU A 470 4.45 35.68 -5.41
CA LEU A 470 5.47 36.73 -5.23
C LEU A 470 5.50 37.83 -6.31
N ASP A 471 4.73 37.68 -7.39
CA ASP A 471 4.67 38.67 -8.49
C ASP A 471 3.41 39.58 -8.41
N LEU A 472 2.59 39.49 -7.35
CA LEU A 472 1.38 40.33 -7.22
C LEU A 472 1.67 41.73 -6.65
N ASP A 473 2.51 41.82 -5.62
CA ASP A 473 2.66 43.04 -4.81
C ASP A 473 3.68 44.06 -5.37
N LYS A 474 4.33 43.72 -6.49
CA LYS A 474 5.33 44.58 -7.16
C LYS A 474 4.74 45.78 -7.92
N ASN A 475 3.41 45.92 -7.96
CA ASN A 475 2.74 47.04 -8.62
C ASN A 475 2.47 48.22 -7.66
N THR A 476 2.91 48.14 -6.39
CA THR A 476 2.54 49.11 -5.33
C THR A 476 3.75 49.82 -4.70
N ILE A 477 4.94 49.71 -5.28
CA ILE A 477 6.13 50.51 -4.92
C ILE A 477 6.63 51.24 -6.17
N GLY A 478 6.75 52.56 -6.07
CA GLY A 478 7.03 53.43 -7.22
C GLY A 478 8.52 53.56 -7.56
N ARG A 479 8.83 53.43 -8.86
CA ARG A 479 9.68 54.36 -9.63
C ARG A 479 11.08 54.74 -9.07
N SER A 480 11.87 53.82 -8.52
CA SER A 480 13.32 54.05 -8.34
C SER A 480 14.18 52.78 -8.26
N SER A 481 14.71 52.31 -9.40
CA SER A 481 15.97 51.52 -9.48
C SER A 481 16.34 51.26 -10.94
N SER A 482 17.29 52.05 -11.46
CA SER A 482 18.01 51.73 -12.69
C SER A 482 19.51 51.84 -12.42
N ARG A 483 20.32 51.06 -13.15
CA ARG A 483 21.79 50.93 -13.04
C ARG A 483 22.30 50.06 -11.87
N LEU A 484 23.59 49.68 -11.97
CA LEU A 484 24.29 48.62 -11.20
C LEU A 484 23.74 47.22 -11.51
N LYS A 485 24.08 46.56 -12.64
CA LYS A 485 25.39 46.37 -13.30
C LYS A 485 26.35 45.53 -12.46
N ASP A 486 26.80 44.42 -13.05
CA ASP A 486 27.71 43.44 -12.45
C ASP A 486 29.08 44.03 -12.12
N ASN A 487 29.73 43.48 -11.08
CA ASN A 487 31.18 43.27 -11.07
C ASN A 487 31.55 42.20 -10.04
N VAL A 488 32.25 41.17 -10.49
CA VAL A 488 32.92 40.19 -9.62
C VAL A 488 34.40 40.54 -9.63
N SER A 489 34.97 40.80 -8.44
CA SER A 489 36.42 40.91 -8.26
C SER A 489 36.84 40.18 -6.99
N THR A 490 37.98 39.51 -7.07
CA THR A 490 38.54 38.66 -6.02
C THR A 490 39.74 39.32 -5.37
N THR A 491 39.78 39.36 -4.05
CA THR A 491 41.00 39.61 -3.28
C THR A 491 40.99 38.81 -1.98
N ASN A 492 42.06 38.07 -1.73
CA ASN A 492 42.31 37.40 -0.45
C ASN A 492 43.07 38.37 0.47
N VAL A 493 42.71 38.43 1.75
CA VAL A 493 43.59 38.97 2.81
C VAL A 493 43.48 38.06 4.03
N HIS A 494 44.63 37.61 4.56
CA HIS A 494 44.69 36.90 5.84
C HIS A 494 44.51 37.87 7.01
N LYS A 495 43.83 37.43 8.08
CA LYS A 495 44.16 37.82 9.45
C LYS A 495 43.94 36.64 10.42
N LYS A 496 44.61 36.69 11.56
CA LYS A 496 44.77 35.59 12.52
C LYS A 496 43.52 35.37 13.38
N TYR A 497 43.55 34.24 14.09
CA TYR A 497 42.71 33.93 15.25
C TYR A 497 42.75 35.03 16.31
N GLU A 498 41.60 35.24 16.96
CA GLU A 498 41.53 35.38 18.41
C GLU A 498 40.15 34.89 18.89
N GLU A 499 39.99 34.67 20.19
CA GLU A 499 38.74 34.13 20.77
C GLU A 499 37.65 35.20 20.91
N PHE A 500 36.37 34.79 20.90
CA PHE A 500 35.38 35.19 21.94
C PHE A 500 33.96 34.63 21.65
N GLY A 501 33.23 34.33 22.72
CA GLY A 501 31.77 34.49 22.83
C GLY A 501 30.84 33.75 21.84
N ILE A 502 30.10 32.75 22.33
CA ILE A 502 28.87 32.26 21.66
C ILE A 502 27.77 33.32 21.80
N LYS A 503 27.80 34.35 20.95
CA LYS A 503 26.74 35.36 20.85
C LYS A 503 25.57 34.75 20.06
N TYR A 504 24.45 34.50 20.73
CA TYR A 504 23.23 34.02 20.09
C TYR A 504 22.71 35.09 19.12
N CYS A 505 22.52 34.77 17.84
CA CYS A 505 21.84 35.65 16.89
C CYS A 505 20.36 35.76 17.26
N ALA A 506 19.98 36.86 17.90
CA ALA A 506 18.58 37.21 18.16
C ALA A 506 17.87 37.73 16.89
N ASP A 507 18.63 38.16 15.88
CA ASP A 507 18.19 38.86 14.67
C ASP A 507 17.50 37.93 13.65
N THR A 508 16.44 37.25 14.09
CA THR A 508 15.67 36.29 13.29
C THR A 508 14.16 36.53 13.41
N MET A 509 13.74 37.78 13.21
CA MET A 509 12.33 38.15 13.01
C MET A 509 12.05 38.48 11.53
N ASP A 510 12.66 39.51 10.96
CA ASP A 510 12.40 39.95 9.58
C ASP A 510 12.75 38.90 8.50
N THR A 511 13.81 38.13 8.72
CA THR A 511 14.22 37.04 7.81
C THR A 511 13.31 35.81 7.90
N THR A 512 12.53 35.64 8.98
CA THR A 512 11.62 34.49 9.10
C THR A 512 10.32 34.67 8.34
N ASP A 513 9.72 35.86 8.34
CA ASP A 513 8.40 36.04 7.73
C ASP A 513 8.47 35.99 6.20
N SER A 514 9.46 36.66 5.61
CA SER A 514 9.80 36.58 4.18
C SER A 514 10.06 35.14 3.70
N GLN A 515 10.75 34.32 4.51
CA GLN A 515 10.90 32.89 4.22
C GLN A 515 9.58 32.11 4.38
N SER A 516 8.77 32.40 5.41
CA SER A 516 7.49 31.73 5.66
C SER A 516 6.49 31.90 4.50
N GLU A 517 6.47 33.08 3.87
CA GLU A 517 5.64 33.35 2.70
C GLU A 517 6.16 32.61 1.47
N THR A 518 7.48 32.58 1.30
CA THR A 518 8.11 31.88 0.17
C THR A 518 7.77 30.38 0.18
N PHE A 519 7.61 29.72 1.34
CA PHE A 519 7.15 28.31 1.40
C PHE A 519 5.67 28.10 1.05
N LYS A 520 4.83 29.15 1.11
CA LYS A 520 3.41 29.13 0.72
C LYS A 520 3.20 29.28 -0.81
N SER A 521 4.25 29.59 -1.58
CA SER A 521 4.23 29.92 -3.01
C SER A 521 3.90 28.78 -4.02
N TYR A 522 3.24 27.72 -3.59
CA TYR A 522 2.86 26.60 -4.48
C TYR A 522 1.70 26.97 -5.43
N CYS A 523 1.68 26.37 -6.61
CA CYS A 523 0.58 26.54 -7.55
C CYS A 523 -0.68 25.79 -7.09
N SER A 524 -1.83 26.46 -7.16
CA SER A 524 -3.12 25.82 -6.90
C SER A 524 -3.45 24.75 -7.95
N LYS A 525 -4.17 23.71 -7.54
CA LYS A 525 -4.53 22.58 -8.41
C LYS A 525 -5.37 23.00 -9.63
N SER A 526 -6.15 24.07 -9.51
CA SER A 526 -6.90 24.68 -10.62
C SER A 526 -5.97 25.35 -11.65
N GLN A 527 -4.94 26.08 -11.22
CA GLN A 527 -3.90 26.64 -12.09
C GLN A 527 -3.17 25.52 -12.86
N VAL A 528 -2.71 24.47 -12.16
CA VAL A 528 -2.01 23.32 -12.79
C VAL A 528 -2.87 22.63 -13.85
N VAL A 529 -4.16 22.40 -13.57
CA VAL A 529 -5.12 21.84 -14.54
C VAL A 529 -5.36 22.80 -15.72
N SER A 530 -5.36 24.11 -15.47
CA SER A 530 -5.50 25.14 -16.50
C SER A 530 -4.31 25.13 -17.47
N PHE A 531 -3.09 25.05 -16.94
CA PHE A 531 -1.84 24.94 -17.71
C PHE A 531 -1.78 23.67 -18.56
N ILE A 532 -1.97 22.48 -17.96
CA ILE A 532 -1.93 21.20 -18.68
C ILE A 532 -2.96 21.18 -19.83
N TRP A 533 -4.15 21.74 -19.59
CA TRP A 533 -5.18 21.85 -20.61
C TRP A 533 -4.83 22.86 -21.72
N ALA A 534 -4.18 23.98 -21.40
CA ALA A 534 -3.70 24.95 -22.38
C ALA A 534 -2.62 24.32 -23.29
N VAL A 535 -1.62 23.65 -22.70
CA VAL A 535 -0.57 22.96 -23.47
C VAL A 535 -1.17 21.84 -24.33
N SER A 536 -2.10 21.05 -23.79
CA SER A 536 -2.83 20.01 -24.55
C SER A 536 -3.51 20.58 -25.80
N ARG A 537 -4.15 21.76 -25.71
CA ARG A 537 -4.80 22.42 -26.86
C ARG A 537 -3.82 23.06 -27.85
N SER A 538 -2.61 23.41 -27.44
CA SER A 538 -1.59 23.94 -28.36
C SER A 538 -0.90 22.84 -29.17
N ILE A 539 -0.75 21.64 -28.59
CA ILE A 539 -0.03 20.52 -29.23
C ILE A 539 -0.98 19.62 -30.04
N LEU A 540 -2.16 19.28 -29.51
CA LEU A 540 -3.02 18.24 -30.10
C LEU A 540 -3.95 18.80 -31.19
N PRO A 541 -4.15 18.07 -32.31
CA PRO A 541 -5.26 18.29 -33.23
C PRO A 541 -6.64 18.15 -32.56
N SER A 542 -7.63 18.87 -33.08
CA SER A 542 -9.01 18.92 -32.56
C SER A 542 -9.70 17.56 -32.59
N GLU A 543 -9.37 16.75 -33.59
CA GLU A 543 -10.00 15.48 -33.95
C GLU A 543 -9.69 14.42 -32.88
N LEU A 544 -8.49 14.49 -32.31
CA LEU A 544 -8.01 13.63 -31.22
C LEU A 544 -8.46 14.12 -29.82
N LEU A 545 -8.74 15.43 -29.66
CA LEU A 545 -9.30 16.00 -28.43
C LEU A 545 -10.81 15.78 -28.29
N GLY A 546 -11.50 15.48 -29.39
CA GLY A 546 -12.95 15.35 -29.45
C GLY A 546 -13.68 16.69 -29.48
N THR A 547 -15.02 16.64 -29.40
CA THR A 547 -15.87 17.83 -29.47
C THR A 547 -15.80 18.73 -28.20
N PRO A 548 -16.25 20.01 -28.24
CA PRO A 548 -16.20 20.90 -27.08
C PRO A 548 -16.92 20.41 -25.79
N PRO A 549 -18.00 19.60 -25.85
CA PRO A 549 -18.50 18.89 -24.67
C PRO A 549 -17.46 17.92 -24.07
N THR A 550 -16.75 17.17 -24.92
CA THR A 550 -15.67 16.24 -24.53
C THR A 550 -14.52 16.97 -23.84
N TRP A 551 -14.14 18.16 -24.31
CA TRP A 551 -13.10 19.00 -23.68
C TRP A 551 -13.40 19.31 -22.20
N ARG A 552 -14.66 19.58 -21.86
CA ARG A 552 -15.09 19.79 -20.46
C ARG A 552 -14.94 18.52 -19.62
N ILE A 553 -15.08 17.34 -20.21
CA ILE A 553 -14.95 16.04 -19.53
C ILE A 553 -13.47 15.66 -19.40
N MET A 554 -12.66 15.86 -20.45
CA MET A 554 -11.21 15.71 -20.41
C MET A 554 -10.59 16.59 -19.33
N ARG A 555 -10.87 17.90 -19.30
CA ARG A 555 -10.38 18.81 -18.24
C ARG A 555 -10.83 18.38 -16.84
N ARG A 556 -12.05 17.85 -16.69
CA ARG A 556 -12.53 17.27 -15.41
C ARG A 556 -11.75 16.02 -15.02
N ASN A 557 -11.37 15.16 -15.96
CA ASN A 557 -10.60 13.94 -15.68
C ASN A 557 -9.11 14.25 -15.41
N ILE A 558 -8.53 15.28 -16.04
CA ILE A 558 -7.23 15.85 -15.63
C ILE A 558 -7.33 16.43 -14.21
N SER A 559 -8.41 17.16 -13.90
CA SER A 559 -8.63 17.68 -12.55
C SER A 559 -8.65 16.57 -11.49
N LYS A 560 -9.38 15.47 -11.73
CA LYS A 560 -9.32 14.29 -10.85
C LYS A 560 -7.88 13.81 -10.62
N PHE A 561 -7.09 13.65 -11.69
CA PHE A 561 -5.71 13.19 -11.63
C PHE A 561 -4.82 14.09 -10.74
N ILE A 562 -4.92 15.42 -10.92
CA ILE A 562 -4.15 16.41 -10.15
C ILE A 562 -4.60 16.50 -8.68
N HIS A 563 -5.86 16.17 -8.37
CA HIS A 563 -6.41 16.13 -7.01
C HIS A 563 -6.23 14.77 -6.29
N LEU A 564 -5.62 13.76 -6.93
CA LEU A 564 -5.32 12.48 -6.27
C LEU A 564 -4.26 12.63 -5.18
N ARG A 565 -4.52 12.09 -4.00
CA ARG A 565 -3.59 12.07 -2.86
C ARG A 565 -2.39 11.15 -3.11
N ARG A 566 -1.35 11.25 -2.28
CA ARG A 566 -0.01 10.67 -2.47
C ARG A 566 -0.01 9.18 -2.88
N PHE A 567 -0.85 8.38 -2.24
CA PHE A 567 -0.93 6.92 -2.42
C PHE A 567 -2.13 6.46 -3.27
N GLU A 568 -2.80 7.38 -3.97
CA GLU A 568 -3.97 7.03 -4.80
C GLU A 568 -3.58 6.65 -6.24
N LYS A 569 -4.13 5.51 -6.70
CA LYS A 569 -3.96 4.93 -8.04
C LYS A 569 -4.99 5.51 -9.00
N PHE A 570 -4.60 5.77 -10.25
CA PHE A 570 -5.50 6.25 -11.31
C PHE A 570 -5.72 5.16 -12.37
N PRO A 571 -6.81 4.37 -12.28
CA PRO A 571 -7.11 3.35 -13.28
C PRO A 571 -7.62 3.98 -14.59
N LEU A 572 -7.37 3.35 -15.72
CA LEU A 572 -7.82 3.82 -17.04
C LEU A 572 -9.34 4.09 -17.10
N LYS A 573 -10.14 3.25 -16.42
CA LYS A 573 -11.60 3.43 -16.27
C LYS A 573 -12.01 4.78 -15.65
N LEU A 574 -11.16 5.39 -14.82
CA LEU A 574 -11.41 6.71 -14.22
C LEU A 574 -10.99 7.85 -15.17
N CYS A 575 -9.97 7.63 -16.00
CA CYS A 575 -9.55 8.51 -17.10
C CYS A 575 -10.65 8.65 -18.17
N MET A 576 -11.32 7.54 -18.48
CA MET A 576 -12.39 7.46 -19.49
C MET A 576 -13.79 7.84 -18.96
N HIS A 577 -13.94 8.10 -17.66
CA HIS A 577 -15.26 8.29 -17.07
C HIS A 577 -16.05 9.44 -17.72
N LYS A 578 -17.26 9.11 -18.21
CA LYS A 578 -18.19 9.97 -18.98
C LYS A 578 -17.73 10.40 -20.38
N LEU A 579 -16.61 9.89 -20.91
CA LEU A 579 -16.30 10.03 -22.34
C LEU A 579 -17.29 9.17 -23.15
N LYS A 580 -17.77 9.67 -24.29
CA LYS A 580 -18.54 8.92 -25.29
C LYS A 580 -17.63 8.61 -26.48
N ILE A 581 -17.76 7.44 -27.09
CA ILE A 581 -16.98 7.08 -28.30
C ILE A 581 -17.36 8.01 -29.47
N SER A 582 -18.65 8.27 -29.67
CA SER A 582 -19.18 9.19 -30.69
C SER A 582 -18.81 10.67 -30.50
N SER A 583 -18.12 11.04 -29.43
CA SER A 583 -17.69 12.43 -29.18
C SER A 583 -16.23 12.71 -29.56
N PHE A 584 -15.61 11.77 -30.30
CA PHE A 584 -14.28 11.88 -30.92
C PHE A 584 -14.38 11.71 -32.45
N PRO A 585 -14.13 12.75 -33.26
CA PRO A 585 -14.22 12.68 -34.73
C PRO A 585 -13.42 11.53 -35.35
N PHE A 586 -12.22 11.21 -34.84
CA PHE A 586 -11.41 10.08 -35.34
C PHE A 586 -12.05 8.69 -35.14
N LEU A 587 -13.16 8.60 -34.41
CA LEU A 587 -13.94 7.38 -34.20
C LEU A 587 -15.32 7.45 -34.89
N SER A 588 -15.51 8.36 -35.85
CA SER A 588 -16.71 8.45 -36.70
C SER A 588 -16.97 7.15 -37.47
N ASN A 589 -18.21 6.91 -37.92
CA ASN A 589 -18.55 5.75 -38.76
C ASN A 589 -17.95 5.87 -40.18
N ASN A 590 -17.79 7.09 -40.69
CA ASN A 590 -17.24 7.39 -42.01
C ASN A 590 -15.81 6.83 -42.24
N PHE A 591 -15.06 6.57 -41.17
CA PHE A 591 -13.71 5.96 -41.25
C PHE A 591 -13.72 4.43 -41.32
N PHE A 592 -14.91 3.81 -41.25
CA PHE A 592 -15.16 2.37 -41.19
C PHE A 592 -16.22 1.92 -42.22
N LEU A 593 -16.63 2.81 -43.13
CA LEU A 593 -17.61 2.59 -44.19
C LEU A 593 -17.04 3.15 -45.51
N ASN A 594 -17.18 2.42 -46.61
CA ASN A 594 -16.88 2.93 -47.95
C ASN A 594 -18.12 3.67 -48.52
N SER A 595 -17.92 4.58 -49.48
CA SER A 595 -19.00 5.35 -50.11
C SER A 595 -20.14 4.47 -50.65
N GLN A 596 -19.80 3.40 -51.38
CA GLN A 596 -20.74 2.41 -51.92
C GLN A 596 -21.56 1.66 -50.84
N SER A 597 -21.11 1.63 -49.57
CA SER A 597 -21.84 0.92 -48.50
C SER A 597 -22.99 1.72 -47.87
N ALA A 598 -22.99 3.05 -48.03
CA ALA A 598 -24.03 3.90 -47.45
C ALA A 598 -25.37 3.82 -48.19
N SER A 599 -25.36 3.53 -49.49
CA SER A 599 -26.55 3.26 -50.30
C SER A 599 -27.12 1.86 -50.01
N VAL A 600 -26.27 0.83 -49.98
CA VAL A 600 -26.66 -0.55 -49.64
C VAL A 600 -27.30 -0.63 -48.24
N LEU A 601 -26.81 0.17 -47.28
CA LEU A 601 -27.41 0.23 -45.94
C LEU A 601 -28.87 0.72 -45.94
N LYS A 602 -29.21 1.72 -46.76
CA LYS A 602 -30.62 2.17 -46.92
C LYS A 602 -31.52 1.11 -47.56
N TYR A 603 -30.95 0.22 -48.38
CA TYR A 603 -31.69 -0.85 -49.04
C TYR A 603 -31.98 -2.03 -48.09
N ILE A 604 -31.04 -2.35 -47.19
CA ILE A 604 -31.15 -3.48 -46.25
C ILE A 604 -32.16 -3.22 -45.13
N GLU A 605 -32.39 -1.97 -44.72
CA GLU A 605 -33.37 -1.64 -43.67
C GLU A 605 -34.84 -1.97 -44.04
N GLY A 606 -35.13 -2.26 -45.32
CA GLY A 606 -36.49 -2.58 -45.79
C GLY A 606 -36.92 -4.05 -45.61
N LYS A 607 -36.08 -5.04 -45.97
CA LYS A 607 -36.48 -6.47 -46.05
C LYS A 607 -35.33 -7.46 -45.82
N ASN A 608 -35.05 -7.87 -44.57
CA ASN A 608 -34.78 -9.27 -44.15
C ASN A 608 -34.27 -9.42 -42.69
N LYS A 609 -34.75 -10.44 -41.97
CA LYS A 609 -34.30 -10.75 -40.59
C LYS A 609 -32.83 -11.18 -40.50
N PHE A 610 -32.29 -11.85 -41.53
CA PHE A 610 -30.93 -12.38 -41.53
C PHE A 610 -29.86 -11.26 -41.48
N PHE A 611 -29.92 -10.33 -42.44
CA PHE A 611 -28.96 -9.21 -42.54
C PHE A 611 -28.95 -8.30 -41.32
N HIS A 612 -30.08 -8.12 -40.61
CA HIS A 612 -30.10 -7.37 -39.35
C HIS A 612 -29.17 -7.97 -38.28
N GLN A 613 -29.05 -9.29 -38.18
CA GLN A 613 -28.18 -9.92 -37.18
C GLN A 613 -26.70 -9.85 -37.58
N GLU A 614 -26.37 -9.94 -38.87
CA GLU A 614 -25.00 -9.71 -39.36
C GLU A 614 -24.57 -8.25 -39.20
N PHE A 615 -25.42 -7.28 -39.58
CA PHE A 615 -25.16 -5.85 -39.40
C PHE A 615 -25.00 -5.49 -37.92
N LYS A 616 -25.76 -6.12 -37.01
CA LYS A 616 -25.61 -5.98 -35.56
C LYS A 616 -24.27 -6.55 -35.08
N ASN A 617 -23.88 -7.74 -35.52
CA ASN A 617 -22.57 -8.34 -35.23
C ASN A 617 -21.41 -7.44 -35.70
N TRP A 618 -21.52 -6.87 -36.90
CA TRP A 618 -20.56 -5.92 -37.47
C TRP A 618 -20.46 -4.64 -36.63
N ASN A 619 -21.60 -4.04 -36.25
CA ASN A 619 -21.62 -2.85 -35.40
C ASN A 619 -20.99 -3.10 -34.02
N ASP A 620 -21.27 -4.25 -33.39
CA ASP A 620 -20.64 -4.63 -32.13
C ASP A 620 -19.12 -4.85 -32.26
N ALA A 621 -18.66 -5.45 -33.36
CA ALA A 621 -17.24 -5.60 -33.66
C ALA A 621 -16.54 -4.24 -33.88
N VAL A 622 -17.12 -3.36 -34.70
CA VAL A 622 -16.61 -2.00 -34.97
C VAL A 622 -16.63 -1.14 -33.71
N HIS A 623 -17.69 -1.21 -32.89
CA HIS A 623 -17.75 -0.55 -31.58
C HIS A 623 -16.70 -1.11 -30.61
N GLY A 624 -16.41 -2.41 -30.66
CA GLY A 624 -15.29 -3.04 -29.96
C GLY A 624 -13.93 -2.47 -30.37
N VAL A 625 -13.66 -2.35 -31.67
CA VAL A 625 -12.44 -1.71 -32.22
C VAL A 625 -12.34 -0.25 -31.78
N LYS A 626 -13.41 0.53 -31.92
CA LYS A 626 -13.46 1.94 -31.49
C LYS A 626 -13.23 2.10 -29.98
N ARG A 627 -13.70 1.17 -29.16
CA ARG A 627 -13.40 1.12 -27.73
C ARG A 627 -11.92 0.84 -27.47
N LYS A 628 -11.32 -0.17 -28.10
CA LYS A 628 -9.86 -0.47 -27.97
C LYS A 628 -9.01 0.75 -28.35
N LEU A 629 -9.35 1.43 -29.46
CA LEU A 629 -8.67 2.66 -29.90
C LEU A 629 -8.78 3.77 -28.85
N LEU A 630 -9.98 4.03 -28.30
CA LEU A 630 -10.15 5.07 -27.28
C LEU A 630 -9.46 4.71 -25.95
N GLU A 631 -9.46 3.44 -25.54
CA GLU A 631 -8.73 2.96 -24.36
C GLU A 631 -7.23 3.23 -24.49
N LYS A 632 -6.64 2.88 -25.64
CA LYS A 632 -5.22 3.12 -25.97
C LYS A 632 -4.89 4.61 -26.05
N TRP A 633 -5.70 5.39 -26.76
CA TRP A 633 -5.50 6.84 -26.89
C TRP A 633 -5.54 7.56 -25.53
N ILE A 634 -6.54 7.27 -24.68
CA ILE A 634 -6.67 7.89 -23.36
C ILE A 634 -5.57 7.40 -22.40
N PHE A 635 -5.14 6.14 -22.49
CA PHE A 635 -3.98 5.64 -21.74
C PHE A 635 -2.70 6.39 -22.13
N TRP A 636 -2.47 6.59 -23.44
CA TRP A 636 -1.31 7.31 -23.93
C TRP A 636 -1.36 8.80 -23.54
N TYR A 637 -2.49 9.47 -23.71
CA TYR A 637 -2.68 10.87 -23.32
C TYR A 637 -2.33 11.12 -21.84
N PHE A 638 -2.75 10.23 -20.93
CA PHE A 638 -2.39 10.39 -19.52
C PHE A 638 -0.94 10.00 -19.21
N SER A 639 -0.39 8.94 -19.84
CA SER A 639 0.94 8.40 -19.50
C SER A 639 2.11 9.09 -20.21
N PHE A 640 1.88 9.63 -21.42
CA PHE A 640 2.88 10.23 -22.31
C PHE A 640 2.56 11.70 -22.67
N LEU A 641 1.57 12.31 -22.02
CA LEU A 641 1.38 13.77 -22.10
C LEU A 641 1.11 14.38 -20.72
N VAL A 642 0.06 13.96 -19.99
CA VAL A 642 -0.28 14.55 -18.68
C VAL A 642 0.80 14.30 -17.62
N VAL A 643 1.28 13.05 -17.47
CA VAL A 643 2.34 12.72 -16.51
C VAL A 643 3.66 13.46 -16.84
N PRO A 644 4.21 13.37 -18.07
CA PRO A 644 5.41 14.12 -18.46
C PRO A 644 5.31 15.65 -18.34
N LEU A 645 4.14 16.27 -18.57
CA LEU A 645 3.95 17.71 -18.38
C LEU A 645 4.10 18.12 -16.91
N VAL A 646 3.51 17.35 -15.99
CA VAL A 646 3.66 17.60 -14.55
C VAL A 646 5.12 17.39 -14.13
N GLU A 647 5.71 16.28 -14.56
CA GLU A 647 7.07 15.85 -14.24
C GLU A 647 8.15 16.84 -14.71
N ALA A 648 7.99 17.46 -15.87
CA ALA A 648 8.93 18.46 -16.38
C ALA A 648 8.80 19.82 -15.67
N ASN A 649 7.58 20.30 -15.41
CA ASN A 649 7.32 21.69 -15.04
C ASN A 649 7.21 21.93 -13.51
N PHE A 650 6.88 20.91 -12.72
CA PHE A 650 6.62 21.05 -11.29
C PHE A 650 7.46 20.09 -10.42
N TYR A 651 7.89 20.57 -9.25
CA TYR A 651 8.30 19.72 -8.15
C TYR A 651 7.06 19.37 -7.31
N VAL A 652 6.81 18.07 -7.14
CA VAL A 652 5.56 17.56 -6.54
C VAL A 652 5.87 16.88 -5.20
N THR A 653 5.30 17.40 -4.11
CA THR A 653 5.51 16.88 -2.75
C THR A 653 4.26 17.03 -1.88
N GLU A 654 4.11 16.16 -0.87
CA GLU A 654 3.32 16.46 0.32
C GLU A 654 4.07 17.44 1.26
N SER A 655 3.33 18.14 2.11
CA SER A 655 3.84 18.91 3.27
C SER A 655 3.52 18.18 4.57
N GLU A 656 4.15 18.53 5.68
CA GLU A 656 3.92 17.87 6.98
C GLU A 656 2.46 18.03 7.46
N GLN A 657 1.87 19.22 7.31
CA GLN A 657 0.46 19.48 7.64
C GLN A 657 -0.55 18.92 6.63
N GLY A 658 -0.20 18.86 5.35
CA GLY A 658 -1.07 18.38 4.26
C GLY A 658 -1.36 16.88 4.29
N LYS A 659 -0.65 16.12 5.14
CA LYS A 659 -0.80 14.68 5.39
C LYS A 659 -0.60 13.81 4.15
N GLN A 660 -1.65 13.53 3.39
CA GLN A 660 -1.60 12.75 2.15
C GLN A 660 -1.89 13.60 0.91
N ASP A 661 -2.22 14.89 1.08
CA ASP A 661 -2.46 15.79 -0.02
C ASP A 661 -1.16 16.31 -0.67
N ILE A 662 -1.27 16.77 -1.91
CA ILE A 662 -0.15 17.07 -2.80
C ILE A 662 -0.13 18.55 -3.18
N TYR A 663 1.06 19.14 -3.13
CA TYR A 663 1.40 20.50 -3.53
C TYR A 663 2.29 20.47 -4.78
N TYR A 664 2.15 21.49 -5.62
CA TYR A 664 2.81 21.60 -6.92
C TYR A 664 3.59 22.91 -6.98
N TYR A 665 4.89 22.87 -6.67
CA TYR A 665 5.76 24.04 -6.81
C TYR A 665 6.29 24.09 -8.26
N ARG A 666 6.39 25.27 -8.87
CA ARG A 666 7.17 25.42 -10.11
C ARG A 666 8.62 25.03 -9.83
N LYS A 667 9.31 24.37 -10.77
CA LYS A 667 10.73 24.00 -10.54
C LYS A 667 11.62 25.21 -10.26
N SER A 668 11.47 26.32 -10.98
CA SER A 668 12.24 27.56 -10.73
C SER A 668 11.92 28.29 -9.41
N VAL A 669 10.81 27.96 -8.75
CA VAL A 669 10.49 28.45 -7.39
C VAL A 669 11.05 27.49 -6.34
N TRP A 670 10.91 26.19 -6.59
CA TRP A 670 11.49 25.14 -5.75
C TRP A 670 13.02 25.19 -5.71
N GLU A 671 13.66 25.53 -6.83
CA GLU A 671 15.09 25.71 -7.00
C GLU A 671 15.63 26.83 -6.09
N LYS A 672 14.96 27.99 -6.04
CA LYS A 672 15.28 29.08 -5.10
C LYS A 672 15.12 28.65 -3.64
N LEU A 673 14.04 27.95 -3.30
CA LEU A 673 13.81 27.39 -1.97
C LEU A 673 14.88 26.36 -1.57
N ALA A 674 15.28 25.50 -2.51
CA ALA A 674 16.33 24.50 -2.30
C ALA A 674 17.70 25.15 -2.10
N ALA A 675 18.06 26.15 -2.94
CA ALA A 675 19.30 26.90 -2.80
C ALA A 675 19.38 27.64 -1.45
N SER A 676 18.30 28.31 -1.04
CA SER A 676 18.18 28.96 0.28
C SER A 676 18.22 27.96 1.44
N THR A 677 17.77 26.72 1.24
CA THR A 677 17.93 25.66 2.25
C THR A 677 19.38 25.14 2.31
N VAL A 678 20.07 25.09 1.16
CA VAL A 678 21.46 24.63 1.05
C VAL A 678 22.47 25.65 1.57
N SER A 679 22.21 26.97 1.51
CA SER A 679 23.06 27.95 2.21
C SER A 679 23.11 27.68 3.72
N CYS A 680 21.97 27.35 4.32
CA CYS A 680 21.86 27.04 5.75
C CYS A 680 22.50 25.70 6.16
N PHE A 681 23.00 24.88 5.22
CA PHE A 681 23.64 23.60 5.55
C PHE A 681 24.90 23.79 6.39
N LYS A 682 25.68 24.86 6.17
CA LYS A 682 26.87 25.19 6.98
C LYS A 682 26.48 25.40 8.45
N ASP A 683 25.49 26.26 8.69
CA ASP A 683 24.99 26.62 10.02
C ASP A 683 24.37 25.40 10.73
N TRP A 684 23.76 24.51 9.95
CA TRP A 684 23.21 23.23 10.43
C TRP A 684 24.27 22.11 10.55
N ARG A 685 25.56 22.46 10.46
CA ARG A 685 26.73 21.57 10.67
C ARG A 685 26.82 20.43 9.65
N TYR A 686 26.38 20.68 8.41
CA TYR A 686 26.59 19.80 7.25
C TYR A 686 27.76 20.31 6.40
N SER A 687 28.85 19.54 6.36
CA SER A 687 30.03 19.88 5.56
C SER A 687 29.89 19.34 4.14
N TYR A 688 30.23 20.12 3.12
CA TYR A 688 30.34 19.62 1.74
C TYR A 688 31.47 18.58 1.63
N LEU A 689 31.30 17.59 0.77
CA LEU A 689 32.34 16.63 0.42
C LEU A 689 32.56 16.61 -1.09
N ASP A 690 33.82 16.60 -1.51
CA ASP A 690 34.21 16.23 -2.88
C ASP A 690 34.10 14.71 -3.13
N ASP A 691 34.19 14.31 -4.39
CA ASP A 691 34.07 12.91 -4.79
C ASP A 691 35.20 12.02 -4.23
N VAL A 692 36.40 12.55 -3.97
CA VAL A 692 37.54 11.78 -3.43
C VAL A 692 37.31 11.46 -1.95
N ALA A 693 36.89 12.44 -1.16
CA ALA A 693 36.50 12.26 0.24
C ALA A 693 35.31 11.29 0.37
N VAL A 694 34.30 11.43 -0.49
CA VAL A 694 33.18 10.47 -0.58
C VAL A 694 33.69 9.07 -0.92
N HIS A 695 34.54 8.93 -1.94
CA HIS A 695 35.11 7.63 -2.30
C HIS A 695 35.92 7.01 -1.16
N ASN A 696 36.69 7.80 -0.40
CA ASN A 696 37.48 7.31 0.72
C ASN A 696 36.61 6.87 1.92
N ILE A 697 35.55 7.62 2.24
CA ILE A 697 34.56 7.22 3.27
C ILE A 697 33.84 5.92 2.85
N LEU A 698 33.48 5.78 1.57
CA LEU A 698 32.73 4.61 1.05
C LEU A 698 33.59 3.39 0.70
N LYS A 699 34.94 3.52 0.66
CA LYS A 699 35.84 2.37 0.48
C LYS A 699 35.75 1.41 1.68
N GLY A 700 35.86 1.94 2.90
CA GLY A 700 36.04 1.16 4.13
C GLY A 700 34.77 0.78 4.90
N ARG A 701 33.62 0.58 4.23
CA ARG A 701 32.35 0.20 4.91
C ARG A 701 31.34 -0.53 4.01
N PRO A 702 30.36 -1.27 4.58
CA PRO A 702 29.41 -2.09 3.81
C PRO A 702 28.22 -1.32 3.18
N PHE A 703 27.85 -0.14 3.71
CA PHE A 703 26.73 0.67 3.22
C PHE A 703 27.15 1.97 2.52
N GLY A 704 26.31 2.44 1.60
CA GLY A 704 26.61 3.56 0.73
C GLY A 704 26.33 4.94 1.37
N PHE A 705 25.87 5.87 0.55
CA PHE A 705 25.29 7.15 0.98
C PHE A 705 23.76 7.07 0.99
N SER A 706 23.10 7.93 1.77
CA SER A 706 21.63 8.08 1.77
C SER A 706 21.22 9.24 0.87
N LYS A 707 20.05 9.17 0.22
CA LYS A 707 19.52 10.32 -0.53
C LYS A 707 18.71 11.23 0.38
N LEU A 708 19.04 12.51 0.40
CA LEU A 708 18.31 13.52 1.17
C LEU A 708 17.07 13.99 0.41
N ARG A 709 15.97 14.20 1.14
CA ARG A 709 14.75 14.80 0.64
C ARG A 709 14.35 15.98 1.53
N LEU A 710 13.93 17.06 0.89
CA LEU A 710 13.30 18.21 1.54
C LEU A 710 11.77 18.07 1.52
N GLN A 711 11.13 18.35 2.66
CA GLN A 711 9.68 18.37 2.85
C GLN A 711 9.26 19.70 3.52
N PRO A 712 8.33 20.48 2.94
CA PRO A 712 7.90 21.76 3.52
C PRO A 712 7.20 21.63 4.88
N LYS A 713 7.51 22.57 5.77
CA LYS A 713 6.81 22.92 7.02
C LYS A 713 6.15 24.30 6.86
N GLU A 714 5.54 24.82 7.92
CA GLU A 714 5.02 26.21 7.95
C GLU A 714 6.18 27.22 7.86
N ASN A 715 7.13 27.12 8.80
CA ASN A 715 8.25 28.05 8.93
C ASN A 715 9.55 27.28 8.61
N GLY A 716 9.74 26.90 7.34
CA GLY A 716 10.96 26.26 6.85
C GLY A 716 10.79 24.83 6.32
N VAL A 717 11.85 24.02 6.43
CA VAL A 717 11.97 22.71 5.77
C VAL A 717 12.30 21.61 6.78
N ARG A 718 11.72 20.42 6.57
CA ARG A 718 12.16 19.16 7.18
C ARG A 718 13.08 18.41 6.22
N MET A 719 14.27 18.07 6.69
CA MET A 719 15.18 17.14 6.02
C MET A 719 14.81 15.70 6.42
N VAL A 720 14.71 14.81 5.43
CA VAL A 720 14.46 13.37 5.64
C VAL A 720 15.41 12.59 4.74
N ALA A 721 16.20 11.70 5.33
CA ALA A 721 17.11 10.84 4.59
C ALA A 721 16.40 9.52 4.20
N ASN A 722 16.65 9.03 2.98
CA ASN A 722 16.23 7.70 2.55
C ASN A 722 17.35 6.68 2.82
N LEU A 723 17.23 5.98 3.95
CA LEU A 723 18.15 4.92 4.40
C LEU A 723 17.73 3.51 3.95
N GLU A 724 16.55 3.36 3.32
CA GLU A 724 16.06 2.09 2.75
C GLU A 724 16.55 1.86 1.32
N GLY A 725 16.80 2.95 0.58
CA GLY A 725 17.35 2.89 -0.78
C GLY A 725 18.80 2.41 -0.79
N SER A 726 19.11 1.46 -1.69
CA SER A 726 20.50 1.17 -2.05
C SER A 726 21.08 2.31 -2.88
N SER A 727 22.38 2.55 -2.73
CA SER A 727 23.11 3.57 -3.48
C SER A 727 24.20 2.94 -4.36
N ARG A 728 24.55 3.66 -5.42
CA ARG A 728 25.59 3.29 -6.38
C ARG A 728 26.41 4.53 -6.71
N ILE A 729 27.71 4.34 -6.89
CA ILE A 729 28.66 5.38 -7.31
C ILE A 729 29.44 4.86 -8.52
N PRO A 730 29.80 5.68 -9.51
CA PRO A 730 30.76 5.27 -10.55
C PRO A 730 32.06 4.78 -9.89
N LEU A 731 32.78 3.84 -10.49
CA LEU A 731 34.17 3.66 -10.09
C LEU A 731 35.00 4.82 -10.64
N LEU A 732 35.63 5.57 -9.74
CA LEU A 732 36.70 6.49 -10.10
C LEU A 732 37.83 5.64 -10.71
N HIS A 733 38.05 5.76 -12.01
CA HIS A 733 39.27 5.28 -12.62
C HIS A 733 40.43 6.14 -12.09
N SER A 734 41.51 5.52 -11.64
CA SER A 734 42.75 6.24 -11.40
C SER A 734 43.18 6.96 -12.68
N MET A 735 43.65 8.20 -12.57
CA MET A 735 44.22 8.95 -13.69
C MET A 735 45.65 8.47 -14.00
N GLY A 736 45.79 7.17 -14.25
CA GLY A 736 47.00 6.58 -14.80
C GLY A 736 47.17 7.00 -16.27
N VAL A 737 48.40 7.39 -16.61
CA VAL A 737 48.92 7.87 -17.90
C VAL A 737 48.08 7.49 -19.13
N ARG A 738 47.63 8.51 -19.87
CA ARG A 738 46.69 8.40 -20.99
C ARG A 738 47.39 8.08 -22.33
N ASN A 739 48.01 6.90 -22.45
CA ASN A 739 48.67 6.47 -23.69
C ASN A 739 47.79 5.61 -24.62
N CYS A 740 48.19 5.61 -25.90
CA CYS A 740 47.68 4.86 -27.05
C CYS A 740 46.24 5.18 -27.53
N LYS A 741 46.16 5.66 -28.78
CA LYS A 741 44.93 5.96 -29.53
C LYS A 741 44.48 4.71 -30.31
N THR A 742 43.28 4.17 -30.05
CA THR A 742 42.61 3.23 -30.98
C THR A 742 41.13 3.61 -31.18
N LYS A 743 40.71 3.76 -32.44
CA LYS A 743 39.37 4.26 -32.83
C LYS A 743 38.30 3.15 -32.80
N GLY A 744 37.98 2.60 -31.62
CA GLY A 744 36.90 1.61 -31.44
C GLY A 744 35.70 2.18 -30.68
N LYS A 745 34.56 2.44 -31.34
CA LYS A 745 33.34 3.03 -30.72
C LYS A 745 32.50 2.04 -29.87
N VAL A 746 33.14 1.18 -29.08
CA VAL A 746 32.44 0.42 -28.03
C VAL A 746 32.11 1.38 -26.89
N LYS A 747 30.83 1.68 -26.68
CA LYS A 747 30.35 2.43 -25.50
C LYS A 747 30.49 1.57 -24.24
N LYS A 748 31.70 1.48 -23.69
CA LYS A 748 31.95 0.89 -22.36
C LYS A 748 31.07 1.61 -21.34
N HIS A 749 30.01 0.95 -20.89
CA HIS A 749 29.16 1.49 -19.83
C HIS A 749 30.00 1.70 -18.56
N PRO A 750 29.87 2.84 -17.86
CA PRO A 750 30.64 3.08 -16.65
C PRO A 750 30.31 2.01 -15.61
N LYS A 751 31.34 1.34 -15.08
CA LYS A 751 31.17 0.38 -13.99
C LYS A 751 30.76 1.14 -12.73
N PHE A 752 29.76 0.65 -12.01
CA PHE A 752 29.30 1.23 -10.75
C PHE A 752 29.63 0.27 -9.58
N LYS A 753 30.11 0.81 -8.45
CA LYS A 753 30.11 0.06 -7.17
C LYS A 753 28.73 0.24 -6.54
N HIS A 754 28.08 -0.88 -6.26
CA HIS A 754 26.79 -0.94 -5.57
C HIS A 754 27.01 -1.16 -4.07
N TYR A 755 26.14 -0.57 -3.26
CA TYR A 755 26.13 -0.75 -1.80
C TYR A 755 24.77 -1.24 -1.31
N LEU A 756 24.78 -1.92 -0.16
CA LEU A 756 23.56 -2.20 0.59
C LEU A 756 22.98 -0.89 1.16
N SER A 757 21.67 -0.91 1.42
CA SER A 757 21.01 0.20 2.11
C SER A 757 21.38 0.22 3.60
N VAL A 758 21.42 1.41 4.18
CA VAL A 758 21.93 1.62 5.54
C VAL A 758 21.06 0.87 6.57
N ASN A 759 19.74 0.89 6.41
CA ASN A 759 18.81 0.11 7.23
C ASN A 759 18.98 -1.43 7.08
N SER A 760 19.58 -1.92 5.98
CA SER A 760 19.83 -3.35 5.77
C SER A 760 21.09 -3.85 6.48
N VAL A 761 22.10 -3.00 6.69
CA VAL A 761 23.29 -3.35 7.50
C VAL A 761 22.96 -3.22 8.98
N LEU A 762 22.36 -2.10 9.38
CA LEU A 762 22.01 -1.81 10.77
C LEU A 762 20.83 -2.65 11.31
N CYS A 763 20.40 -3.67 10.58
CA CYS A 763 19.33 -4.59 11.00
C CYS A 763 19.73 -5.42 12.21
N ASP A 764 20.98 -5.92 12.25
CA ASP A 764 21.53 -6.63 13.42
C ASP A 764 21.61 -5.69 14.63
N ALA A 765 22.19 -4.50 14.45
CA ALA A 765 22.31 -3.47 15.49
C ALA A 765 20.96 -3.07 16.10
N HIS A 766 19.95 -2.85 15.25
CA HIS A 766 18.58 -2.57 15.66
C HIS A 766 17.93 -3.75 16.43
N THR A 767 18.31 -4.98 16.11
CA THR A 767 17.81 -6.19 16.79
C THR A 767 18.47 -6.37 18.16
N ILE A 768 19.79 -6.17 18.26
CA ILE A 768 20.57 -6.24 19.51
C ILE A 768 20.11 -5.13 20.48
N LEU A 769 20.07 -3.88 20.03
CA LEU A 769 19.64 -2.74 20.87
C LEU A 769 18.17 -2.87 21.32
N LYS A 770 17.30 -3.53 20.53
CA LYS A 770 15.94 -3.90 20.97
C LYS A 770 15.89 -5.06 21.96
N GLY A 771 16.80 -6.03 21.84
CA GLY A 771 17.00 -7.07 22.84
C GLY A 771 17.40 -6.48 24.19
N ILE A 772 18.36 -5.56 24.19
CA ILE A 772 18.83 -4.82 25.37
C ILE A 772 17.68 -3.98 25.97
N GLN A 773 16.95 -3.20 25.14
CA GLN A 773 15.76 -2.45 25.54
C GLN A 773 14.72 -3.30 26.29
N PHE A 774 14.52 -4.55 25.88
CA PHE A 774 13.52 -5.43 26.49
C PHE A 774 13.96 -6.01 27.84
N LYS A 775 15.26 -6.32 27.97
CA LYS A 775 15.85 -6.85 29.22
C LYS A 775 16.04 -5.75 30.27
N GLU A 776 16.47 -4.57 29.85
CA GLU A 776 16.91 -3.48 30.71
C GLU A 776 16.12 -2.17 30.44
N PRO A 777 14.77 -2.17 30.55
CA PRO A 777 13.95 -1.02 30.19
C PRO A 777 14.32 0.26 30.95
N ASN A 778 14.82 0.11 32.19
CA ASN A 778 15.27 1.22 33.04
C ASN A 778 16.42 2.03 32.42
N LYS A 779 17.25 1.43 31.55
CA LYS A 779 18.35 2.17 30.88
C LYS A 779 17.83 3.26 29.93
N LEU A 780 16.59 3.14 29.44
CA LEU A 780 15.89 4.11 28.59
C LEU A 780 15.12 5.19 29.39
N GLY A 781 15.15 5.13 30.73
CA GLY A 781 14.46 6.06 31.61
C GLY A 781 12.94 6.09 31.39
N SER A 782 12.39 7.30 31.35
CA SER A 782 10.96 7.58 31.27
C SER A 782 10.37 7.30 29.88
N SER A 783 11.21 7.06 28.87
CA SER A 783 10.84 6.75 27.48
C SER A 783 9.65 5.79 27.33
N VAL A 784 8.83 6.04 26.30
CA VAL A 784 7.65 5.26 25.88
C VAL A 784 7.57 5.27 24.35
N PHE A 785 7.19 4.14 23.73
CA PHE A 785 7.20 4.00 22.27
C PHE A 785 5.80 3.86 21.65
N ASP A 786 4.80 3.42 22.43
CA ASP A 786 3.39 3.48 22.02
C ASP A 786 2.41 3.76 23.18
N TYR A 787 1.10 3.80 22.90
CA TYR A 787 0.07 4.04 23.92
C TYR A 787 -0.07 2.90 24.93
N ASN A 788 0.39 1.68 24.66
CA ASN A 788 0.41 0.61 25.66
C ASN A 788 1.48 0.92 26.71
N ASP A 789 2.67 1.39 26.30
CA ASP A 789 3.74 1.80 27.24
C ASP A 789 3.30 2.99 28.10
N VAL A 790 2.66 3.99 27.48
CA VAL A 790 2.06 5.13 28.20
C VAL A 790 1.03 4.64 29.23
N TYR A 791 0.08 3.80 28.80
CA TYR A 791 -0.98 3.31 29.68
C TYR A 791 -0.45 2.43 30.83
N LYS A 792 0.57 1.61 30.60
CA LYS A 792 1.24 0.81 31.64
C LYS A 792 1.91 1.66 32.73
N LYS A 793 2.53 2.79 32.36
CA LYS A 793 3.13 3.72 33.35
C LYS A 793 2.06 4.60 34.02
N LEU A 794 1.10 5.10 33.25
CA LEU A 794 0.13 6.12 33.69
C LEU A 794 -1.04 5.54 34.49
N CYS A 795 -1.56 4.35 34.16
CA CYS A 795 -2.72 3.78 34.86
C CYS A 795 -2.42 3.46 36.34
N PRO A 796 -1.32 2.76 36.70
CA PRO A 796 -0.98 2.52 38.11
C PRO A 796 -0.72 3.81 38.90
N PHE A 797 -0.12 4.83 38.28
CA PHE A 797 0.07 6.14 38.91
C PHE A 797 -1.27 6.82 39.24
N LEU A 798 -2.17 6.95 38.27
CA LEU A 798 -3.48 7.59 38.50
C LEU A 798 -4.35 6.80 39.48
N VAL A 799 -4.33 5.46 39.42
CA VAL A 799 -5.03 4.60 40.40
C VAL A 799 -4.43 4.76 41.80
N GLY A 800 -3.09 4.84 41.92
CA GLY A 800 -2.41 5.07 43.20
C GLY A 800 -2.79 6.40 43.86
N GLN A 801 -2.88 7.47 43.07
CA GLN A 801 -3.31 8.78 43.59
C GLN A 801 -4.80 8.79 43.95
N LYS A 802 -5.69 8.16 43.15
CA LYS A 802 -7.12 7.99 43.48
C LYS A 802 -7.39 7.08 44.69
N LYS A 803 -6.43 6.25 45.10
CA LYS A 803 -6.51 5.46 46.35
C LYS A 803 -6.10 6.25 47.61
N ARG A 804 -5.47 7.42 47.45
CA ARG A 804 -4.96 8.26 48.56
C ARG A 804 -5.91 9.39 48.97
N SER A 805 -6.93 9.67 48.16
CA SER A 805 -7.90 10.74 48.37
C SER A 805 -9.20 10.40 47.67
N ALA A 806 -10.35 10.75 48.26
CA ALA A 806 -11.67 10.54 47.67
C ALA A 806 -11.88 11.33 46.35
N SER A 807 -11.18 12.46 46.20
CA SER A 807 -11.10 13.24 44.97
C SER A 807 -9.68 13.19 44.38
N MET A 808 -9.55 13.43 43.06
CA MET A 808 -8.23 13.51 42.43
C MET A 808 -7.47 14.75 42.99
N PRO A 809 -6.26 14.60 43.56
CA PRO A 809 -5.49 15.75 44.04
C PRO A 809 -5.08 16.65 42.87
N SER A 810 -4.97 17.96 43.13
CA SER A 810 -4.41 18.90 42.15
C SER A 810 -2.97 18.51 41.84
N LEU A 811 -2.66 18.29 40.55
CA LEU A 811 -1.32 17.92 40.09
C LEU A 811 -0.78 19.00 39.16
N PHE A 812 0.44 19.46 39.44
CA PHE A 812 1.19 20.29 38.52
C PHE A 812 1.76 19.43 37.37
N ILE A 813 1.52 19.86 36.13
CA ILE A 813 1.88 19.17 34.91
C ILE A 813 2.69 20.11 34.03
N VAL A 814 3.93 19.74 33.72
CA VAL A 814 4.81 20.51 32.83
C VAL A 814 5.05 19.73 31.53
N LYS A 815 4.88 20.40 30.40
CA LYS A 815 5.14 19.87 29.05
C LYS A 815 6.27 20.66 28.39
N CYS A 816 7.35 19.95 28.08
CA CYS A 816 8.45 20.44 27.25
C CYS A 816 8.40 19.82 25.83
N ASP A 817 8.96 20.54 24.85
CA ASP A 817 9.19 20.05 23.48
C ASP A 817 10.66 20.29 23.16
N VAL A 818 11.44 19.23 22.91
CA VAL A 818 12.89 19.35 22.68
C VAL A 818 13.14 19.85 21.24
N LEU A 819 13.83 20.98 21.12
CA LEU A 819 14.11 21.62 19.84
C LEU A 819 15.06 20.75 19.00
N LYS A 820 14.61 20.37 17.80
CA LYS A 820 15.37 19.59 16.81
C LYS A 820 16.03 18.31 17.39
N ALA A 821 15.33 17.57 18.26
CA ALA A 821 15.87 16.46 19.07
C ALA A 821 16.71 15.37 18.35
N PHE A 822 16.57 15.18 17.03
CA PHE A 822 17.46 14.29 16.27
C PHE A 822 18.71 15.01 15.73
N ASP A 823 18.55 16.27 15.34
CA ASP A 823 19.56 17.04 14.61
C ASP A 823 20.56 17.72 15.58
N SER A 824 20.25 17.77 16.88
CA SER A 824 21.08 18.39 17.92
C SER A 824 22.03 17.42 18.65
N ILE A 825 21.76 16.11 18.63
CA ILE A 825 22.48 15.09 19.43
C ILE A 825 24.00 15.22 19.27
N ASN A 826 24.72 15.28 20.39
CA ASN A 826 26.19 15.22 20.40
C ASN A 826 26.62 13.80 20.00
N GLN A 827 27.29 13.68 18.86
CA GLN A 827 27.65 12.40 18.25
C GLN A 827 28.67 11.60 19.07
N ASP A 828 29.65 12.28 19.68
CA ASP A 828 30.68 11.65 20.51
C ASP A 828 30.05 11.10 21.79
N LYS A 829 29.30 11.95 22.49
CA LYS A 829 28.61 11.56 23.73
C LYS A 829 27.58 10.47 23.52
N LEU A 830 26.89 10.43 22.37
CA LEU A 830 26.05 9.29 21.99
C LEU A 830 26.88 8.01 21.83
N LEU A 831 28.03 8.08 21.15
CA LEU A 831 28.90 6.92 20.93
C LEU A 831 29.58 6.44 22.21
N ASP A 832 29.87 7.32 23.16
CA ASP A 832 30.34 6.96 24.50
C ASP A 832 29.24 6.23 25.29
N ILE A 833 28.02 6.78 25.35
CA ILE A 833 26.86 6.11 25.98
C ILE A 833 26.62 4.73 25.34
N MET A 834 26.86 4.55 24.04
CA MET A 834 26.74 3.24 23.37
C MET A 834 27.80 2.21 23.79
N LYS A 835 28.90 2.60 24.46
CA LYS A 835 29.83 1.64 25.09
C LYS A 835 29.16 0.97 26.29
N ASP A 836 28.48 1.75 27.13
CA ASP A 836 27.83 1.31 28.38
C ASP A 836 26.58 0.45 28.14
N PHE A 837 25.90 0.65 27.01
CA PHE A 837 24.79 -0.21 26.58
C PHE A 837 25.29 -1.52 25.95
N LEU A 838 26.45 -1.52 25.28
CA LEU A 838 26.99 -2.69 24.58
C LEU A 838 28.01 -3.45 25.45
N LEU A 839 27.56 -4.01 26.56
CA LEU A 839 28.44 -4.68 27.53
C LEU A 839 29.10 -5.96 26.95
N LYS A 840 28.33 -6.93 26.43
CA LYS A 840 28.85 -8.23 25.94
C LYS A 840 29.74 -8.09 24.70
N ASP A 841 30.84 -8.83 24.62
CA ASP A 841 31.73 -8.82 23.44
C ASP A 841 31.17 -9.57 22.21
N VAL A 842 30.25 -10.50 22.42
CA VAL A 842 29.53 -11.21 21.36
C VAL A 842 28.03 -11.20 21.68
N TYR A 843 27.22 -11.00 20.65
CA TYR A 843 25.76 -11.11 20.72
C TYR A 843 25.28 -12.20 19.75
N PHE A 844 24.45 -13.11 20.24
CA PHE A 844 23.85 -14.18 19.43
C PHE A 844 22.42 -13.80 19.01
N LEU A 845 22.18 -13.86 17.70
CA LEU A 845 20.89 -13.62 17.07
C LEU A 845 20.32 -14.92 16.51
N LYS A 846 19.13 -15.33 16.97
CA LYS A 846 18.38 -16.46 16.40
C LYS A 846 17.44 -15.98 15.30
N GLN A 847 17.42 -16.65 14.15
CA GLN A 847 16.43 -16.42 13.10
C GLN A 847 15.18 -17.28 13.32
N TYR A 848 14.01 -16.64 13.22
CA TYR A 848 12.72 -17.29 13.12
C TYR A 848 12.03 -16.88 11.82
N ASP A 849 11.39 -17.84 11.14
CA ASP A 849 10.55 -17.56 9.97
C ASP A 849 9.09 -17.50 10.41
N GLN A 850 8.50 -16.30 10.43
CA GLN A 850 7.10 -16.10 10.78
C GLN A 850 6.22 -16.11 9.52
N VAL A 851 5.37 -17.13 9.38
CA VAL A 851 4.35 -17.19 8.33
C VAL A 851 3.08 -16.50 8.81
N VAL A 852 2.75 -15.36 8.19
CA VAL A 852 1.62 -14.49 8.55
C VAL A 852 0.48 -14.59 7.54
N CYS A 853 -0.74 -14.80 8.02
CA CYS A 853 -1.93 -14.79 7.17
C CYS A 853 -2.51 -13.37 7.01
N THR A 854 -2.27 -12.74 5.86
CA THR A 854 -2.98 -11.53 5.45
C THR A 854 -4.37 -11.88 4.88
N LYS A 855 -5.24 -10.89 4.69
CA LYS A 855 -6.57 -11.11 4.05
C LYS A 855 -6.49 -11.48 2.56
N LYS A 856 -5.32 -11.46 1.92
CA LYS A 856 -5.14 -11.71 0.48
C LYS A 856 -4.08 -12.76 0.13
N SER A 857 -3.05 -12.89 0.96
CA SER A 857 -1.87 -13.73 0.74
C SER A 857 -1.33 -14.27 2.06
N LEU A 858 -0.50 -15.31 1.99
CA LEU A 858 0.47 -15.57 3.05
C LEU A 858 1.68 -14.67 2.82
N GLN A 859 2.43 -14.39 3.88
CA GLN A 859 3.72 -13.71 3.81
C GLN A 859 4.65 -14.39 4.81
N VAL A 860 5.81 -14.85 4.34
CA VAL A 860 6.92 -15.25 5.21
C VAL A 860 7.68 -13.99 5.63
N GLN A 861 7.93 -13.82 6.91
CA GLN A 861 8.71 -12.72 7.47
C GLN A 861 9.86 -13.32 8.28
N LYS A 862 11.10 -13.16 7.80
CA LYS A 862 12.30 -13.52 8.55
C LYS A 862 12.51 -12.49 9.65
N GLN A 863 12.67 -12.96 10.89
CA GLN A 863 12.84 -12.12 12.08
C GLN A 863 14.05 -12.62 12.85
N PHE A 864 14.88 -11.72 13.34
CA PHE A 864 15.95 -12.03 14.28
C PHE A 864 15.55 -11.60 15.69
N THR A 865 16.01 -12.33 16.70
CA THR A 865 15.90 -11.94 18.10
C THR A 865 17.20 -12.25 18.83
N MET A 866 17.62 -11.35 19.72
CA MET A 866 18.78 -11.57 20.60
C MET A 866 18.46 -12.66 21.63
N GLN A 867 19.35 -13.65 21.75
CA GLN A 867 19.27 -14.70 22.76
C GLN A 867 19.71 -14.17 24.14
N ASP A 868 19.61 -15.00 25.18
CA ASP A 868 20.54 -14.95 26.30
C ASP A 868 21.21 -16.32 26.51
N GLU A 869 22.46 -16.30 26.96
CA GLU A 869 23.22 -17.50 27.34
C GLU A 869 22.89 -17.94 28.78
N THR A 870 22.30 -17.05 29.59
CA THR A 870 22.02 -17.23 31.02
C THR A 870 20.70 -17.93 31.34
N SER A 871 19.89 -18.28 30.34
CA SER A 871 18.56 -18.89 30.54
C SER A 871 18.49 -20.32 29.97
N ASN A 872 19.35 -21.20 30.47
CA ASN A 872 19.38 -22.61 30.08
C ASN A 872 18.24 -23.47 30.68
N ASN A 873 17.42 -22.95 31.61
CA ASN A 873 16.45 -23.82 32.31
C ASN A 873 15.16 -23.12 32.78
N SER A 874 14.58 -22.22 31.99
CA SER A 874 13.21 -21.74 32.22
C SER A 874 12.47 -21.45 30.91
N HIS A 875 11.14 -21.61 30.91
CA HIS A 875 10.29 -21.31 29.76
C HIS A 875 10.11 -19.79 29.55
N THR A 876 11.19 -19.08 29.25
CA THR A 876 11.14 -17.66 28.85
C THR A 876 10.26 -17.51 27.61
N GLN A 877 9.04 -17.04 27.84
CA GLN A 877 8.02 -16.86 26.81
C GLN A 877 8.60 -16.08 25.64
N SER A 878 8.72 -16.71 24.46
CA SER A 878 9.29 -16.09 23.26
C SER A 878 8.41 -14.95 22.78
N THR A 879 8.57 -13.79 23.40
CA THR A 879 7.78 -12.56 23.25
C THR A 879 8.23 -11.81 22.00
N SER A 880 8.17 -12.53 20.87
CA SER A 880 8.53 -12.12 19.52
C SER A 880 8.32 -10.61 19.29
N PHE A 881 9.36 -9.90 18.88
CA PHE A 881 9.33 -8.47 18.50
C PHE A 881 8.47 -8.18 17.25
N ALA A 882 7.68 -9.15 16.80
CA ALA A 882 6.73 -9.10 15.69
C ALA A 882 5.53 -8.18 15.98
N SER A 883 5.20 -7.33 14.99
CA SER A 883 4.10 -6.35 15.07
C SER A 883 2.78 -6.89 15.63
N PHE A 884 2.09 -6.07 16.43
CA PHE A 884 0.80 -6.34 17.08
C PHE A 884 -0.40 -6.45 16.10
N HIS A 885 -0.21 -6.94 14.88
CA HIS A 885 -1.12 -6.73 13.75
C HIS A 885 -1.61 -8.00 13.04
N SER A 886 -0.98 -9.16 13.26
CA SER A 886 -1.51 -10.46 12.82
C SER A 886 -2.01 -11.30 13.98
N TRP A 887 -3.28 -11.71 13.93
CA TRP A 887 -3.91 -12.57 14.94
C TRP A 887 -3.68 -14.07 14.74
N HIS A 888 -3.20 -14.46 13.57
CA HIS A 888 -2.75 -15.82 13.28
C HIS A 888 -1.43 -15.73 12.51
N GLY A 889 -0.36 -16.19 13.17
CA GLY A 889 0.94 -16.42 12.57
C GLY A 889 1.47 -17.76 13.08
N VAL A 890 2.20 -18.47 12.23
CA VAL A 890 2.97 -19.65 12.62
C VAL A 890 4.44 -19.25 12.65
N PHE A 891 5.16 -19.59 13.71
CA PHE A 891 6.61 -19.50 13.76
C PHE A 891 7.23 -20.83 13.35
N VAL A 892 8.26 -20.78 12.52
CA VAL A 892 9.19 -21.88 12.30
C VAL A 892 10.52 -21.49 12.93
N ASN A 893 11.00 -22.34 13.84
CA ASN A 893 12.38 -22.33 14.27
C ASN A 893 13.16 -23.25 13.30
N GLN A 894 14.23 -22.74 12.70
CA GLN A 894 15.15 -23.53 11.85
C GLN A 894 16.57 -23.53 12.44
N GLU A 895 16.74 -23.15 13.72
CA GLU A 895 18.02 -23.21 14.44
C GLU A 895 19.18 -22.49 13.71
N ARG A 896 18.85 -21.44 12.96
CA ARG A 896 19.82 -20.60 12.27
C ARG A 896 20.25 -19.47 13.20
N TRP A 897 21.51 -19.53 13.61
CA TRP A 897 22.13 -18.57 14.51
C TRP A 897 23.10 -17.66 13.77
N LYS A 898 23.32 -16.46 14.31
CA LYS A 898 24.35 -15.51 13.86
C LYS A 898 25.00 -14.85 15.07
N SER A 899 26.31 -15.01 15.21
CA SER A 899 27.10 -14.25 16.18
C SER A 899 27.50 -12.88 15.60
N VAL A 900 27.48 -11.86 16.45
CA VAL A 900 27.84 -10.47 16.09
C VAL A 900 28.80 -9.94 17.15
N LYS A 901 30.04 -9.66 16.77
CA LYS A 901 31.07 -9.14 17.68
C LYS A 901 30.83 -7.65 17.97
N LYS A 902 30.94 -7.25 19.24
CA LYS A 902 30.85 -5.85 19.74
C LYS A 902 31.69 -4.88 18.92
N LYS A 903 32.94 -5.25 18.61
CA LYS A 903 33.86 -4.43 17.78
C LYS A 903 33.29 -4.11 16.38
N ALA A 904 32.62 -5.07 15.73
CA ALA A 904 31.99 -4.86 14.42
C ALA A 904 30.71 -4.03 14.53
N LEU A 905 29.84 -4.36 15.49
CA LEU A 905 28.61 -3.60 15.80
C LEU A 905 28.92 -2.12 16.09
N TYR A 906 29.91 -1.86 16.93
CA TYR A 906 30.33 -0.51 17.27
C TYR A 906 30.95 0.23 16.07
N ALA A 907 31.74 -0.46 15.23
CA ALA A 907 32.26 0.12 14.00
C ALA A 907 31.14 0.56 13.03
N ASP A 908 30.10 -0.26 12.84
CA ASP A 908 28.92 0.12 12.03
C ASP A 908 28.15 1.30 12.64
N LEU A 909 28.01 1.37 13.97
CA LEU A 909 27.42 2.52 14.66
C LEU A 909 28.25 3.81 14.47
N VAL A 910 29.57 3.74 14.62
CA VAL A 910 30.48 4.88 14.35
C VAL A 910 30.38 5.32 12.88
N GLN A 911 30.38 4.39 11.93
CA GLN A 911 30.21 4.70 10.51
C GLN A 911 28.84 5.32 10.21
N HIS A 912 27.78 4.91 10.93
CA HIS A 912 26.43 5.43 10.76
C HIS A 912 26.26 6.83 11.35
N VAL A 913 26.83 7.10 12.54
CA VAL A 913 26.70 8.37 13.25
C VAL A 913 27.70 9.39 12.72
N LYS A 914 29.01 9.11 12.84
CA LYS A 914 30.10 10.07 12.53
C LYS A 914 30.41 10.22 11.04
N ARG A 915 30.03 9.25 10.20
CA ARG A 915 30.33 9.25 8.75
C ARG A 915 29.06 9.20 7.89
N ASN A 916 27.95 9.75 8.37
CA ASN A 916 26.70 9.82 7.61
C ASN A 916 26.84 10.71 6.36
N VAL A 917 26.91 10.10 5.18
CA VAL A 917 26.99 10.81 3.89
C VAL A 917 25.59 10.90 3.27
N LEU A 918 25.18 12.13 2.98
CA LEU A 918 23.90 12.48 2.36
C LEU A 918 24.14 13.04 0.96
N GLN A 919 23.42 12.53 -0.04
CA GLN A 919 23.38 13.12 -1.38
C GLN A 919 22.17 14.06 -1.52
N PHE A 920 22.40 15.30 -1.92
CA PHE A 920 21.36 16.26 -2.30
C PHE A 920 21.78 17.04 -3.55
N ASP A 921 20.90 17.11 -4.55
CA ASP A 921 21.12 17.83 -5.81
C ASP A 921 22.48 17.49 -6.47
N GLY A 922 22.73 16.19 -6.64
CA GLY A 922 24.00 15.64 -7.14
C GLY A 922 25.17 15.67 -6.14
N LYS A 923 25.28 16.74 -5.35
CA LYS A 923 26.33 16.99 -4.36
C LYS A 923 26.23 16.09 -3.13
N PHE A 924 27.35 15.94 -2.42
CA PHE A 924 27.46 15.15 -1.20
C PHE A 924 27.78 16.02 0.02
N TYR A 925 27.22 15.64 1.17
CA TYR A 925 27.38 16.32 2.44
C TYR A 925 27.57 15.33 3.58
N LEU A 926 28.40 15.69 4.56
CA LEU A 926 28.64 14.96 5.80
C LEU A 926 27.85 15.60 6.96
N GLN A 927 27.08 14.82 7.71
CA GLN A 927 26.39 15.29 8.92
C GLN A 927 27.34 15.30 10.13
N GLY A 928 27.76 16.48 10.59
CA GLY A 928 28.69 16.63 11.73
C GLY A 928 28.04 16.70 13.11
N VAL A 929 26.72 16.94 13.21
CA VAL A 929 25.96 16.97 14.47
C VAL A 929 24.60 16.28 14.27
N GLY A 930 24.10 15.62 15.32
CA GLY A 930 22.85 14.87 15.27
C GLY A 930 22.97 13.52 14.55
N ILE A 931 21.82 12.88 14.36
CA ILE A 931 21.66 11.59 13.66
C ILE A 931 20.59 11.70 12.56
N PRO A 932 20.65 10.89 11.48
CA PRO A 932 19.75 11.04 10.35
C PRO A 932 18.27 10.71 10.68
N GLN A 933 17.38 11.63 10.33
CA GLN A 933 15.93 11.39 10.38
C GLN A 933 15.50 10.39 9.29
N GLY A 934 14.82 9.32 9.69
CA GLY A 934 14.36 8.23 8.81
C GLY A 934 15.14 6.91 8.94
N GLY A 935 16.17 6.87 9.79
CA GLY A 935 16.91 5.63 10.07
C GLY A 935 16.19 4.69 11.03
N VAL A 936 16.37 3.38 10.84
CA VAL A 936 15.74 2.34 11.68
C VAL A 936 16.21 2.36 13.14
N LEU A 937 17.43 2.86 13.38
CA LEU A 937 18.00 3.06 14.71
C LEU A 937 17.64 4.40 15.36
N SER A 938 17.33 5.44 14.58
CA SER A 938 17.44 6.83 15.05
C SER A 938 16.58 7.13 16.28
N SER A 939 15.34 6.64 16.30
CA SER A 939 14.44 6.79 17.46
C SER A 939 14.96 6.07 18.72
N LEU A 940 15.61 4.92 18.58
CA LEU A 940 16.11 4.15 19.72
C LEU A 940 17.38 4.76 20.30
N LEU A 941 18.32 5.17 19.44
CA LEU A 941 19.51 5.93 19.84
C LEU A 941 19.14 7.25 20.54
N CYS A 942 18.13 7.96 20.01
CA CYS A 942 17.57 9.16 20.61
C CYS A 942 17.00 8.90 22.02
N SER A 943 16.18 7.85 22.20
CA SER A 943 15.66 7.48 23.52
C SER A 943 16.75 7.00 24.50
N MET A 944 17.80 6.32 24.04
CA MET A 944 18.92 5.93 24.90
C MET A 944 19.75 7.15 25.35
N TYR A 945 19.95 8.12 24.46
CA TYR A 945 20.63 9.38 24.76
C TYR A 945 19.87 10.23 25.79
N TYR A 946 18.55 10.42 25.60
CA TYR A 946 17.74 11.18 26.56
C TYR A 946 17.45 10.39 27.85
N GLY A 947 17.30 9.06 27.80
CA GLY A 947 17.22 8.21 28.99
C GLY A 947 18.51 8.14 29.83
N HIS A 948 19.67 8.48 29.23
CA HIS A 948 20.89 8.77 29.98
C HIS A 948 20.84 10.16 30.62
N LEU A 949 20.42 11.19 29.87
CA LEU A 949 20.29 12.56 30.37
C LEU A 949 19.36 12.66 31.60
N GLU A 950 18.22 11.97 31.60
CA GLU A 950 17.25 11.97 32.70
C GLU A 950 17.88 11.67 34.06
N ARG A 951 18.89 10.78 34.12
CA ARG A 951 19.57 10.38 35.37
C ARG A 951 20.31 11.53 36.06
N HIS A 952 20.62 12.61 35.33
CA HIS A 952 21.29 13.81 35.84
C HIS A 952 20.34 15.01 35.99
N ALA A 953 19.05 14.84 35.70
CA ALA A 953 18.07 15.92 35.58
C ALA A 953 17.23 16.17 36.85
N ALA A 954 17.62 15.59 38.00
CA ALA A 954 16.79 15.49 39.21
C ALA A 954 16.25 16.84 39.76
N SER A 955 17.01 17.93 39.69
CA SER A 955 16.51 19.28 39.99
C SER A 955 15.74 19.82 38.78
N PHE A 956 14.44 19.54 38.74
CA PHE A 956 13.68 19.39 37.50
C PHE A 956 13.40 20.71 36.74
N PHE A 957 12.64 21.65 37.33
CA PHE A 957 12.01 22.75 36.59
C PHE A 957 13.00 23.76 36.00
N SER A 958 13.84 24.38 36.84
CA SER A 958 14.76 25.46 36.45
C SER A 958 15.94 25.01 35.57
N ARG A 959 16.16 23.69 35.44
CA ARG A 959 17.09 23.09 34.45
C ARG A 959 16.38 22.72 33.15
N LEU A 960 15.11 22.29 33.19
CA LEU A 960 14.35 21.96 31.98
C LEU A 960 14.23 23.18 31.06
N GLU A 961 13.86 24.34 31.59
CA GLU A 961 13.72 25.59 30.82
C GLU A 961 15.02 26.00 30.12
N ARG A 962 16.13 26.08 30.86
CA ARG A 962 17.46 26.45 30.35
C ARG A 962 18.05 25.42 29.37
N GLY A 963 17.56 24.18 29.42
CA GLY A 963 18.09 23.05 28.67
C GLY A 963 19.45 22.56 29.19
N PHE A 964 19.92 21.45 28.62
CA PHE A 964 21.14 20.76 29.02
C PHE A 964 22.22 20.96 27.96
N ARG A 965 22.98 22.06 28.09
CA ARG A 965 24.06 22.46 27.16
C ARG A 965 25.07 21.32 26.92
N GLY A 966 25.50 20.63 27.97
CA GLY A 966 26.41 19.46 27.91
C GLY A 966 25.84 18.19 27.25
N TYR A 967 24.64 18.28 26.66
CA TYR A 967 23.99 17.27 25.82
C TYR A 967 23.40 17.89 24.53
N ASN A 968 23.71 19.15 24.20
CA ASN A 968 23.06 19.94 23.13
C ASN A 968 21.51 19.93 23.20
N CYS A 969 20.94 19.74 24.39
CA CYS A 969 19.50 19.66 24.57
C CYS A 969 18.95 21.06 24.86
N TYR A 970 18.15 21.59 23.95
CA TYR A 970 17.50 22.90 24.08
C TYR A 970 15.99 22.72 23.99
N MET A 971 15.23 23.48 24.77
CA MET A 971 13.76 23.45 24.70
C MET A 971 13.24 24.40 23.63
N ASN A 972 12.01 24.13 23.20
CA ASN A 972 11.28 24.94 22.25
C ASN A 972 10.22 25.75 22.99
N ASN A 973 10.58 26.97 23.43
CA ASN A 973 9.72 27.84 24.24
C ASN A 973 8.36 28.10 23.57
N LYS A 974 8.30 28.14 22.22
CA LYS A 974 7.06 28.27 21.45
C LYS A 974 6.12 27.04 21.53
N LYS A 975 6.50 25.97 22.24
CA LYS A 975 5.68 24.76 22.52
C LYS A 975 5.68 24.30 23.98
N PHE A 976 6.29 25.05 24.90
CA PHE A 976 6.17 24.80 26.34
C PHE A 976 4.70 24.91 26.79
N GLY A 977 4.36 24.31 27.93
CA GLY A 977 3.07 24.52 28.59
C GLY A 977 3.03 23.95 30.00
N ALA A 978 2.49 24.72 30.93
CA ALA A 978 2.15 24.30 32.29
C ALA A 978 0.62 24.35 32.49
N ASN A 979 0.12 23.89 33.64
CA ASN A 979 -1.24 24.13 34.13
C ASN A 979 -1.27 25.04 35.38
N PHE A 980 -0.22 25.83 35.58
CA PHE A 980 -0.02 26.76 36.68
C PHE A 980 0.78 27.96 36.18
N ASP A 981 0.55 29.14 36.74
CA ASP A 981 1.29 30.34 36.39
C ASP A 981 2.76 30.24 36.82
N VAL A 982 3.64 30.76 35.96
CA VAL A 982 5.09 30.74 36.16
C VAL A 982 5.56 32.17 36.28
N GLU A 983 5.73 32.65 37.50
CA GLU A 983 6.33 33.94 37.79
C GLU A 983 7.83 33.90 37.46
N HIS A 984 8.16 34.24 36.21
CA HIS A 984 9.40 34.88 35.72
C HIS A 984 9.65 34.54 34.24
N THR A 985 9.24 35.43 33.33
CA THR A 985 10.01 35.92 32.16
C THR A 985 9.15 36.91 31.36
N SER A 986 9.77 37.95 30.80
CA SER A 986 9.07 39.12 30.23
C SER A 986 8.37 38.90 28.88
N ASP A 987 8.49 37.72 28.27
CA ASP A 987 8.14 37.50 26.85
C ASP A 987 7.27 36.26 26.61
N SER A 988 5.96 36.52 26.44
CA SER A 988 4.88 35.56 26.11
C SER A 988 4.43 34.65 27.28
N PRO A 989 3.12 34.57 27.59
CA PRO A 989 2.63 33.67 28.64
C PRO A 989 2.89 32.20 28.32
N LEU A 990 3.48 31.48 29.28
CA LEU A 990 3.79 30.04 29.18
C LEU A 990 2.52 29.16 29.25
N ASN A 991 1.39 29.70 29.73
CA ASN A 991 0.13 28.98 29.93
C ASN A 991 -0.62 28.68 28.61
N ARG A 992 -0.06 27.73 27.84
CA ARG A 992 -0.61 27.21 26.58
C ARG A 992 -1.57 26.04 26.81
N VAL A 993 -2.44 26.18 27.80
CA VAL A 993 -3.52 25.23 28.12
C VAL A 993 -4.65 25.36 27.09
N TYR A 994 -5.23 24.24 26.67
CA TYR A 994 -6.42 24.28 25.81
C TYR A 994 -7.68 24.36 26.67
N VAL A 995 -8.32 25.52 26.67
CA VAL A 995 -9.59 25.75 27.38
C VAL A 995 -10.77 25.32 26.50
N GLY A 996 -11.79 24.72 27.11
CA GLY A 996 -13.04 24.33 26.46
C GLY A 996 -13.97 25.52 26.15
N GLU A 997 -15.03 25.27 25.39
CA GLU A 997 -16.07 26.29 25.11
C GLU A 997 -16.93 26.65 26.35
N ASP A 998 -16.70 26.00 27.49
CA ASP A 998 -17.28 26.35 28.79
C ASP A 998 -16.41 27.31 29.60
N GLY A 999 -15.20 27.65 29.14
CA GLY A 999 -14.26 28.53 29.84
C GLY A 999 -13.60 27.92 31.09
N ALA A 1000 -14.25 26.94 31.72
CA ALA A 1000 -13.82 26.32 32.98
C ALA A 1000 -13.02 25.02 32.78
N THR A 1001 -13.27 24.23 31.73
CA THR A 1001 -12.49 22.99 31.51
C THR A 1001 -11.18 23.30 30.80
N SER A 1002 -10.07 22.80 31.34
CA SER A 1002 -8.73 23.10 30.83
C SER A 1002 -7.92 21.83 30.60
N PHE A 1003 -7.21 21.75 29.46
CA PHE A 1003 -6.56 20.53 28.99
C PHE A 1003 -5.13 20.75 28.51
N LEU A 1004 -4.20 19.91 28.97
CA LEU A 1004 -2.84 19.88 28.43
C LEU A 1004 -2.76 18.95 27.22
N GLN A 1005 -2.29 19.47 26.08
CA GLN A 1005 -2.19 18.74 24.82
C GLN A 1005 -0.85 17.98 24.72
N TRP A 1006 -0.87 16.65 24.81
CA TRP A 1006 0.35 15.83 24.77
C TRP A 1006 0.18 14.57 23.90
N SER A 1007 1.10 14.32 22.96
CA SER A 1007 1.21 13.10 22.15
C SER A 1007 -0.07 12.59 21.45
N GLY A 1008 -1.04 13.47 21.14
CA GLY A 1008 -2.33 13.07 20.54
C GLY A 1008 -3.41 12.66 21.55
N LEU A 1009 -3.21 13.04 22.81
CA LEU A 1009 -4.12 13.00 23.95
C LEU A 1009 -4.41 14.45 24.43
N LEU A 1010 -5.56 14.62 25.09
CA LEU A 1010 -5.86 15.76 25.95
C LEU A 1010 -5.93 15.21 27.37
N ILE A 1011 -5.18 15.81 28.30
CA ILE A 1011 -5.23 15.46 29.74
C ILE A 1011 -5.99 16.60 30.43
N ASN A 1012 -7.10 16.31 31.09
CA ASN A 1012 -7.83 17.31 31.90
C ASN A 1012 -6.95 17.73 33.08
N CYS A 1013 -6.73 19.04 33.27
CA CYS A 1013 -5.79 19.54 34.27
C CYS A 1013 -6.30 19.43 35.72
N SER A 1014 -7.59 19.18 35.91
CA SER A 1014 -8.23 19.00 37.23
C SER A 1014 -8.59 17.54 37.51
N THR A 1015 -9.17 16.81 36.54
CA THR A 1015 -9.63 15.42 36.75
C THR A 1015 -8.61 14.36 36.33
N MET A 1016 -7.54 14.74 35.62
CA MET A 1016 -6.54 13.86 35.00
C MET A 1016 -7.10 12.82 34.01
N GLU A 1017 -8.36 12.96 33.61
CA GLU A 1017 -9.00 12.11 32.59
C GLU A 1017 -8.45 12.38 31.19
N ILE A 1018 -8.52 11.35 30.33
CA ILE A 1018 -7.80 11.31 29.05
C ILE A 1018 -8.78 11.30 27.88
N GLN A 1019 -8.81 12.40 27.13
CA GLN A 1019 -9.56 12.50 25.88
C GLN A 1019 -8.65 12.39 24.65
N ALA A 1020 -9.26 12.21 23.49
CA ALA A 1020 -8.56 12.13 22.23
C ALA A 1020 -8.33 13.52 21.60
N ASP A 1021 -7.07 13.89 21.34
CA ASP A 1021 -6.78 15.11 20.59
C ASP A 1021 -7.17 14.97 19.09
N TYR A 1022 -7.97 15.94 18.63
CA TYR A 1022 -8.41 16.12 17.25
C TYR A 1022 -7.97 17.46 16.62
N THR A 1023 -7.20 18.32 17.31
CA THR A 1023 -6.73 19.64 16.81
C THR A 1023 -6.04 19.53 15.44
N LYS A 1024 -5.26 18.47 15.23
CA LYS A 1024 -4.59 18.14 13.95
C LYS A 1024 -5.53 17.93 12.75
N TYR A 1025 -6.84 17.93 12.92
CA TYR A 1025 -7.83 17.92 11.83
C TYR A 1025 -8.38 19.31 11.48
N LEU A 1026 -8.03 20.35 12.25
CA LEU A 1026 -8.30 21.75 11.93
C LEU A 1026 -7.41 22.25 10.77
N GLY A 1027 -7.70 23.47 10.29
CA GLY A 1027 -7.03 24.15 9.17
C GLY A 1027 -7.23 23.53 7.78
N SER A 1028 -7.37 22.20 7.71
CA SER A 1028 -7.27 21.40 6.48
C SER A 1028 -8.54 20.57 6.26
N HIS A 1029 -8.96 20.41 5.00
CA HIS A 1029 -10.14 19.59 4.68
C HIS A 1029 -9.86 18.10 4.96
N LEU A 1030 -10.74 17.44 5.71
CA LEU A 1030 -10.58 16.10 6.28
C LEU A 1030 -10.20 15.01 5.26
N SER A 1031 -10.64 15.17 4.00
CA SER A 1031 -10.27 14.27 2.89
C SER A 1031 -8.75 14.18 2.64
N SER A 1032 -7.95 15.15 3.08
CA SER A 1032 -6.46 15.10 3.09
C SER A 1032 -5.89 13.92 3.89
N THR A 1033 -6.68 13.34 4.80
CA THR A 1033 -6.29 12.22 5.69
C THR A 1033 -6.61 10.84 5.11
N LEU A 1034 -7.23 10.80 3.92
CA LEU A 1034 -7.88 9.61 3.37
C LEU A 1034 -7.30 9.18 2.03
N THR A 1035 -7.35 7.88 1.76
CA THR A 1035 -7.08 7.31 0.41
C THR A 1035 -8.26 6.43 0.01
N VAL A 1036 -8.78 6.65 -1.20
CA VAL A 1036 -9.91 5.97 -1.81
C VAL A 1036 -9.41 4.95 -2.84
N CYS A 1037 -10.03 3.78 -2.89
CA CYS A 1037 -9.70 2.75 -3.87
C CYS A 1037 -10.92 2.40 -4.71
N TRP A 1038 -10.94 2.93 -5.93
CA TRP A 1038 -11.97 2.70 -6.96
C TRP A 1038 -11.82 1.35 -7.70
N GLN A 1039 -10.75 0.59 -7.44
CA GLN A 1039 -10.49 -0.71 -8.07
C GLN A 1039 -11.13 -1.88 -7.31
N GLY A 1040 -11.42 -2.96 -8.04
CA GLY A 1040 -11.94 -4.21 -7.48
C GLY A 1040 -13.39 -4.07 -7.01
N LYS A 1041 -13.65 -4.43 -5.74
CA LYS A 1041 -14.98 -4.37 -5.10
C LYS A 1041 -15.00 -3.19 -4.10
N PRO A 1042 -15.32 -1.94 -4.50
CA PRO A 1042 -15.13 -0.76 -3.67
C PRO A 1042 -15.94 -0.75 -2.37
N GLY A 1043 -17.09 -1.43 -2.32
CA GLY A 1043 -17.87 -1.61 -1.08
C GLY A 1043 -17.13 -2.44 -0.01
N ILE A 1044 -16.25 -3.37 -0.42
CA ILE A 1044 -15.39 -4.11 0.52
C ILE A 1044 -14.25 -3.20 1.01
N ASN A 1045 -13.67 -2.38 0.13
CA ASN A 1045 -12.66 -1.38 0.50
C ASN A 1045 -13.24 -0.39 1.54
N LEU A 1046 -14.48 0.08 1.35
CA LEU A 1046 -15.19 0.94 2.31
C LEU A 1046 -15.38 0.27 3.69
N LYS A 1047 -15.86 -0.98 3.72
CA LYS A 1047 -16.04 -1.75 4.96
C LYS A 1047 -14.74 -1.85 5.77
N GLU A 1048 -13.62 -2.07 5.10
CA GLU A 1048 -12.31 -2.15 5.76
C GLU A 1048 -11.76 -0.77 6.14
N LYS A 1049 -12.03 0.28 5.35
CA LYS A 1049 -11.67 1.67 5.68
C LYS A 1049 -12.38 2.17 6.94
N LEU A 1050 -13.67 1.91 7.11
CA LEU A 1050 -14.41 2.31 8.32
C LEU A 1050 -13.85 1.64 9.59
N ARG A 1051 -13.51 0.35 9.51
CA ARG A 1051 -12.81 -0.38 10.58
C ARG A 1051 -11.46 0.27 10.91
N LEU A 1052 -10.70 0.70 9.90
CA LEU A 1052 -9.44 1.43 10.07
C LEU A 1052 -9.60 2.86 10.59
N PHE A 1053 -10.78 3.48 10.46
CA PHE A 1053 -11.05 4.81 11.03
C PHE A 1053 -11.36 4.76 12.53
N LEU A 1054 -12.03 3.70 12.99
CA LEU A 1054 -12.38 3.48 14.41
C LEU A 1054 -11.21 2.89 15.22
N ARG A 1055 -10.45 1.94 14.64
CA ARG A 1055 -9.39 1.18 15.32
C ARG A 1055 -8.37 2.01 16.12
N PRO A 1056 -7.86 3.18 15.66
CA PRO A 1056 -6.77 3.90 16.34
C PRO A 1056 -7.10 4.45 17.74
N LYS A 1057 -8.38 4.49 18.12
CA LYS A 1057 -8.83 4.91 19.46
C LYS A 1057 -9.57 3.79 20.21
N CYS A 1058 -9.58 2.57 19.68
CA CYS A 1058 -9.99 1.36 20.41
C CYS A 1058 -8.83 0.92 21.33
N HIS A 1059 -8.61 1.62 22.44
CA HIS A 1059 -7.46 1.43 23.33
C HIS A 1059 -7.85 1.71 24.79
N PRO A 1060 -7.35 0.93 25.78
CA PRO A 1060 -7.73 1.07 27.19
C PRO A 1060 -7.60 2.50 27.74
N ILE A 1061 -6.58 3.24 27.32
CA ILE A 1061 -6.38 4.65 27.72
C ILE A 1061 -7.60 5.59 27.53
N PHE A 1062 -8.56 5.25 26.63
CA PHE A 1062 -9.80 6.02 26.40
C PHE A 1062 -11.08 5.32 26.92
N CYS A 1063 -10.96 4.08 27.43
CA CYS A 1063 -12.08 3.18 27.67
C CYS A 1063 -12.05 2.52 29.06
N ASP A 1064 -10.92 2.63 29.78
CA ASP A 1064 -10.72 2.07 31.10
C ASP A 1064 -11.32 2.98 32.19
N SER A 1065 -12.26 2.40 32.95
CA SER A 1065 -13.00 3.06 34.02
C SER A 1065 -12.16 3.33 35.27
N ASN A 1066 -10.98 2.71 35.41
CA ASN A 1066 -10.01 3.07 36.47
C ASN A 1066 -9.54 4.53 36.34
N ILE A 1067 -9.32 4.99 35.11
CA ILE A 1067 -8.73 6.29 34.82
C ILE A 1067 -9.77 7.32 34.34
N ASN A 1068 -10.77 6.91 33.54
CA ASN A 1068 -11.80 7.80 32.98
C ASN A 1068 -13.18 7.53 33.58
N SER A 1069 -13.98 8.57 33.84
CA SER A 1069 -15.38 8.44 34.25
C SER A 1069 -16.25 7.75 33.19
N ALA A 1070 -17.39 7.21 33.61
CA ALA A 1070 -18.38 6.62 32.71
C ALA A 1070 -18.85 7.59 31.61
N ALA A 1071 -18.89 8.89 31.92
CA ALA A 1071 -19.19 9.99 31.00
C ALA A 1071 -18.07 10.24 29.98
N VAL A 1072 -16.81 10.35 30.42
CA VAL A 1072 -15.66 10.56 29.51
C VAL A 1072 -15.38 9.34 28.63
N VAL A 1073 -15.61 8.12 29.12
CA VAL A 1073 -15.57 6.91 28.27
C VAL A 1073 -16.59 7.02 27.13
N ARG A 1074 -17.86 7.34 27.42
CA ARG A 1074 -18.90 7.49 26.39
C ARG A 1074 -18.62 8.65 25.45
N LEU A 1075 -18.08 9.76 25.95
CA LEU A 1075 -17.66 10.90 25.14
C LEU A 1075 -16.54 10.52 24.16
N ASN A 1076 -15.48 9.85 24.62
CA ASN A 1076 -14.39 9.35 23.76
C ASN A 1076 -14.93 8.45 22.63
N ILE A 1077 -15.86 7.54 22.93
CA ILE A 1077 -16.53 6.67 21.94
C ILE A 1077 -17.32 7.51 20.92
N TYR A 1078 -18.10 8.49 21.37
CA TYR A 1078 -18.92 9.34 20.52
C TYR A 1078 -18.07 10.22 19.59
N GLN A 1079 -17.03 10.87 20.11
CA GLN A 1079 -16.06 11.67 19.36
C GLN A 1079 -15.38 10.86 18.22
N VAL A 1080 -15.01 9.61 18.50
CA VAL A 1080 -14.45 8.67 17.49
C VAL A 1080 -15.48 8.34 16.40
N CYS A 1081 -16.74 8.11 16.79
CA CYS A 1081 -17.83 7.85 15.85
C CYS A 1081 -18.18 9.07 14.98
N LEU A 1082 -18.16 10.29 15.53
CA LEU A 1082 -18.33 11.54 14.79
C LEU A 1082 -17.26 11.67 13.69
N LEU A 1083 -15.98 11.55 14.05
CA LEU A 1083 -14.89 11.62 13.07
C LEU A 1083 -14.99 10.51 12.02
N CYS A 1084 -15.44 9.30 12.40
CA CYS A 1084 -15.67 8.21 11.46
C CYS A 1084 -16.79 8.53 10.47
N ALA A 1085 -17.90 9.15 10.92
CA ALA A 1085 -18.98 9.60 10.05
C ALA A 1085 -18.55 10.72 9.08
N MET A 1086 -17.68 11.64 9.53
CA MET A 1086 -17.15 12.70 8.67
C MET A 1086 -16.20 12.11 7.59
N LYS A 1087 -15.35 11.16 7.98
CA LYS A 1087 -14.49 10.40 7.05
C LYS A 1087 -15.31 9.51 6.10
N PHE A 1088 -16.43 8.95 6.56
CA PHE A 1088 -17.40 8.23 5.71
C PHE A 1088 -18.01 9.14 4.64
N HIS A 1089 -18.46 10.35 5.00
CA HIS A 1089 -18.99 11.32 4.04
C HIS A 1089 -17.96 11.65 2.95
N CYS A 1090 -16.73 12.03 3.34
CA CYS A 1090 -15.63 12.25 2.41
C CYS A 1090 -15.38 11.05 1.47
N TYR A 1091 -15.30 9.83 2.01
CA TYR A 1091 -15.04 8.63 1.21
C TYR A 1091 -16.18 8.30 0.24
N ILE A 1092 -17.44 8.43 0.67
CA ILE A 1092 -18.61 8.19 -0.19
C ILE A 1092 -18.70 9.24 -1.30
N ARG A 1093 -18.46 10.52 -0.98
CA ARG A 1093 -18.41 11.63 -1.94
C ARG A 1093 -17.38 11.35 -3.05
N ASP A 1094 -16.14 11.05 -2.67
CA ASP A 1094 -15.04 10.74 -3.60
C ASP A 1094 -15.28 9.43 -4.39
N LEU A 1095 -15.97 8.43 -3.82
CA LEU A 1095 -16.34 7.18 -4.50
C LEU A 1095 -17.51 7.36 -5.49
N SER A 1096 -18.47 8.25 -5.16
CA SER A 1096 -19.68 8.50 -5.97
C SER A 1096 -19.39 8.99 -7.39
N ILE A 1097 -18.17 9.51 -7.61
CA ILE A 1097 -17.60 9.86 -8.91
C ILE A 1097 -17.64 8.67 -9.89
N MET A 1098 -17.57 7.42 -9.40
CA MET A 1098 -17.57 6.20 -10.23
C MET A 1098 -18.67 5.20 -9.90
N CYS A 1099 -19.15 5.15 -8.65
CA CYS A 1099 -20.06 4.11 -8.19
C CYS A 1099 -20.99 4.65 -7.10
N LYS A 1100 -22.30 4.60 -7.35
CA LYS A 1100 -23.30 4.78 -6.29
C LYS A 1100 -23.44 3.46 -5.52
N LEU A 1101 -23.27 3.50 -4.21
CA LEU A 1101 -23.56 2.35 -3.33
C LEU A 1101 -25.00 2.43 -2.81
N HIS A 1102 -25.67 1.28 -2.76
CA HIS A 1102 -27.04 1.14 -2.22
C HIS A 1102 -27.08 1.50 -0.73
N LYS A 1103 -28.06 2.30 -0.26
CA LYS A 1103 -27.97 2.85 1.10
C LYS A 1103 -28.22 1.81 2.19
N ARG A 1104 -29.08 0.80 1.97
CA ARG A 1104 -29.22 -0.36 2.88
C ARG A 1104 -27.86 -1.08 3.09
N PHE A 1105 -27.04 -1.18 2.05
CA PHE A 1105 -25.68 -1.76 2.14
C PHE A 1105 -24.72 -0.87 2.94
N CYS A 1106 -24.79 0.46 2.79
CA CYS A 1106 -24.04 1.40 3.61
C CYS A 1106 -24.42 1.30 5.10
N SER A 1107 -25.71 1.31 5.43
CA SER A 1107 -26.20 1.16 6.82
C SER A 1107 -25.75 -0.16 7.46
N ASN A 1108 -25.87 -1.27 6.73
CA ASN A 1108 -25.37 -2.58 7.17
C ASN A 1108 -23.84 -2.62 7.37
N ILE A 1109 -23.06 -1.81 6.65
CA ILE A 1109 -21.62 -1.68 6.89
C ILE A 1109 -21.32 -0.82 8.12
N ILE A 1110 -22.06 0.28 8.34
CA ILE A 1110 -21.90 1.15 9.52
C ILE A 1110 -22.10 0.33 10.79
N GLN A 1111 -23.23 -0.37 10.91
CA GLN A 1111 -23.53 -1.25 12.05
C GLN A 1111 -22.46 -2.34 12.26
N ARG A 1112 -22.02 -3.00 11.18
CA ARG A 1112 -20.93 -4.00 11.22
C ARG A 1112 -19.54 -3.40 11.50
N SER A 1113 -19.42 -2.09 11.55
CA SER A 1113 -18.20 -1.36 11.95
C SER A 1113 -18.27 -0.93 13.42
N LEU A 1114 -19.44 -0.50 13.90
CA LEU A 1114 -19.71 -0.22 15.32
C LEU A 1114 -19.59 -1.49 16.19
N ARG A 1115 -20.21 -2.60 15.76
CA ARG A 1115 -20.03 -3.93 16.39
C ARG A 1115 -18.57 -4.38 16.42
N TYR A 1116 -17.80 -4.02 15.39
CA TYR A 1116 -16.37 -4.31 15.34
C TYR A 1116 -15.57 -3.41 16.30
N MET A 1117 -15.96 -2.15 16.51
CA MET A 1117 -15.35 -1.25 17.48
C MET A 1117 -15.52 -1.79 18.91
N TYR A 1118 -16.74 -2.14 19.33
CA TYR A 1118 -16.95 -2.76 20.66
C TYR A 1118 -16.14 -4.06 20.82
N GLN A 1119 -16.19 -4.96 19.83
CA GLN A 1119 -15.39 -6.19 19.82
C GLN A 1119 -13.88 -5.92 19.87
N MET A 1120 -13.38 -4.80 19.31
CA MET A 1120 -11.98 -4.42 19.39
C MET A 1120 -11.62 -3.82 20.75
N ILE A 1121 -12.49 -3.02 21.37
CA ILE A 1121 -12.26 -2.41 22.69
C ILE A 1121 -12.12 -3.51 23.74
N LYS A 1122 -13.13 -4.38 23.92
CA LYS A 1122 -13.10 -5.48 24.91
C LYS A 1122 -11.86 -6.38 24.74
N LYS A 1123 -11.54 -6.70 23.49
CA LYS A 1123 -10.36 -7.48 23.06
C LYS A 1123 -9.02 -6.81 23.35
N GLN A 1124 -8.95 -5.48 23.36
CA GLN A 1124 -7.74 -4.73 23.71
C GLN A 1124 -7.60 -4.62 25.24
N MET A 1125 -8.69 -4.37 25.96
CA MET A 1125 -8.74 -4.42 27.45
C MET A 1125 -8.20 -5.75 27.97
N HIS A 1126 -8.69 -6.88 27.46
CA HIS A 1126 -8.25 -8.22 27.86
C HIS A 1126 -6.84 -8.61 27.34
N SER A 1127 -6.14 -7.74 26.60
CA SER A 1127 -4.82 -8.05 26.00
C SER A 1127 -3.65 -7.32 26.64
N ILE A 1128 -3.92 -6.33 27.50
CA ILE A 1128 -2.92 -5.63 28.31
C ILE A 1128 -3.02 -6.17 29.73
N SER A 1129 -2.03 -6.98 30.12
CA SER A 1129 -1.69 -7.16 31.53
C SER A 1129 -0.97 -5.90 32.01
N LEU A 1130 -1.48 -5.30 33.09
CA LEU A 1130 -0.70 -4.42 33.96
C LEU A 1130 0.06 -5.31 34.97
N ASN A 1131 0.53 -4.72 36.07
CA ASN A 1131 1.00 -5.49 37.23
C ASN A 1131 -0.17 -6.30 37.83
N SER A 1132 0.13 -7.29 38.67
CA SER A 1132 -0.82 -8.30 39.19
C SER A 1132 -2.13 -7.72 39.75
N ASP A 1133 -2.07 -6.56 40.38
CA ASP A 1133 -3.10 -6.06 41.30
C ASP A 1133 -4.09 -5.06 40.67
N ILE A 1134 -3.92 -4.74 39.37
CA ILE A 1134 -4.77 -3.78 38.65
C ILE A 1134 -5.20 -4.39 37.30
N GLN A 1135 -6.51 -4.55 37.09
CA GLN A 1135 -7.07 -5.00 35.80
C GLN A 1135 -7.87 -3.88 35.11
N PRO A 1136 -7.81 -3.75 33.77
CA PRO A 1136 -8.58 -2.73 33.03
C PRO A 1136 -10.10 -2.97 33.12
N ILE A 1137 -10.86 -2.01 33.65
CA ILE A 1137 -12.32 -2.11 33.85
C ILE A 1137 -13.06 -1.45 32.68
N LEU A 1138 -14.09 -2.10 32.14
CA LEU A 1138 -14.86 -1.59 30.98
C LEU A 1138 -16.35 -1.44 31.31
N VAL A 1139 -16.75 -0.32 31.90
CA VAL A 1139 -18.17 0.02 32.15
C VAL A 1139 -18.81 0.69 30.92
N LEU A 1140 -18.93 -0.11 29.85
CA LEU A 1140 -19.49 0.29 28.55
C LEU A 1140 -20.15 -0.91 27.86
N GLU A 1141 -21.40 -0.76 27.43
CA GLU A 1141 -22.15 -1.82 26.75
C GLU A 1141 -21.97 -1.81 25.22
N LYS A 1142 -22.33 -2.94 24.58
CA LYS A 1142 -22.33 -3.03 23.11
C LYS A 1142 -23.46 -2.19 22.50
N GLU A 1143 -24.61 -2.16 23.17
CA GLU A 1143 -25.82 -1.44 22.79
C GLU A 1143 -25.57 0.07 22.75
N GLU A 1144 -24.87 0.61 23.76
CA GLU A 1144 -24.43 2.00 23.81
C GLU A 1144 -23.49 2.37 22.66
N VAL A 1145 -22.53 1.50 22.31
CA VAL A 1145 -21.61 1.73 21.17
C VAL A 1145 -22.34 1.71 19.83
N GLU A 1146 -23.38 0.88 19.67
CA GLU A 1146 -24.26 0.96 18.49
C GLU A 1146 -25.10 2.25 18.50
N TRP A 1147 -25.70 2.63 19.64
CA TRP A 1147 -26.54 3.82 19.77
C TRP A 1147 -25.77 5.14 19.57
N LEU A 1148 -24.68 5.37 20.31
CA LEU A 1148 -23.79 6.53 20.15
C LEU A 1148 -23.24 6.62 18.71
N GLY A 1149 -22.92 5.46 18.12
CA GLY A 1149 -22.47 5.37 16.75
C GLY A 1149 -23.55 5.77 15.74
N PHE A 1150 -24.79 5.28 15.89
CA PHE A 1150 -25.90 5.69 15.03
C PHE A 1150 -26.24 7.18 15.21
N HIS A 1151 -26.26 7.70 16.44
CA HIS A 1151 -26.49 9.12 16.71
C HIS A 1151 -25.44 10.00 16.03
N ALA A 1152 -24.15 9.70 16.20
CA ALA A 1152 -23.05 10.41 15.55
C ALA A 1152 -23.16 10.43 14.02
N PHE A 1153 -23.49 9.28 13.41
CA PHE A 1153 -23.71 9.19 11.97
C PHE A 1153 -24.93 9.99 11.51
N VAL A 1154 -26.03 10.01 12.27
CA VAL A 1154 -27.22 10.83 11.97
C VAL A 1154 -26.88 12.32 12.03
N GLN A 1155 -26.22 12.81 13.08
CA GLN A 1155 -25.90 14.24 13.22
C GLN A 1155 -24.93 14.74 12.12
N VAL A 1156 -23.86 13.98 11.85
CA VAL A 1156 -22.89 14.35 10.80
C VAL A 1156 -23.51 14.34 9.40
N LEU A 1157 -24.40 13.38 9.11
CA LEU A 1157 -25.07 13.30 7.81
C LEU A 1157 -26.26 14.26 7.69
N LYS A 1158 -26.89 14.70 8.80
CA LYS A 1158 -27.94 15.76 8.83
C LYS A 1158 -27.40 17.05 8.19
N ARG A 1159 -26.18 17.46 8.55
CA ARG A 1159 -25.45 18.59 7.92
C ARG A 1159 -25.17 18.39 6.41
N LYS A 1160 -25.41 17.21 5.84
CA LYS A 1160 -25.18 16.83 4.43
C LYS A 1160 -26.43 16.19 3.77
N GLN A 1161 -27.63 16.50 4.27
CA GLN A 1161 -28.87 15.77 3.97
C GLN A 1161 -29.20 15.61 2.47
N SER A 1162 -28.89 16.60 1.63
CA SER A 1162 -29.14 16.59 0.18
C SER A 1162 -28.47 15.42 -0.58
N GLN A 1163 -27.42 14.81 -0.01
CA GLN A 1163 -26.74 13.64 -0.59
C GLN A 1163 -27.15 12.30 0.08
N HIS A 1164 -27.85 12.38 1.22
CA HIS A 1164 -28.02 11.26 2.16
C HIS A 1164 -29.44 11.04 2.69
N LYS A 1165 -30.49 11.79 2.26
CA LYS A 1165 -31.90 11.67 2.73
C LYS A 1165 -32.37 10.23 3.00
N GLU A 1166 -32.24 9.33 2.01
CA GLU A 1166 -32.60 7.90 2.12
C GLU A 1166 -31.79 7.16 3.21
N LEU A 1167 -30.46 7.40 3.28
CA LEU A 1167 -29.61 6.79 4.31
C LEU A 1167 -29.92 7.33 5.70
N LEU A 1168 -30.26 8.62 5.81
CA LEU A 1168 -30.68 9.26 7.06
C LEU A 1168 -31.97 8.65 7.59
N SER A 1169 -32.97 8.39 6.73
CA SER A 1169 -34.20 7.68 7.11
C SER A 1169 -33.87 6.29 7.70
N ILE A 1170 -33.07 5.48 6.99
CA ILE A 1170 -32.67 4.14 7.44
C ILE A 1170 -31.87 4.18 8.76
N LEU A 1171 -31.04 5.20 8.97
CA LEU A 1171 -30.25 5.34 10.20
C LEU A 1171 -31.08 5.88 11.38
N ARG A 1172 -32.06 6.77 11.13
CA ARG A 1172 -33.01 7.24 12.15
C ARG A 1172 -33.91 6.11 12.64
N SER A 1173 -34.52 5.36 11.72
CA SER A 1173 -35.34 4.18 12.06
C SER A 1173 -34.57 3.20 12.96
N ARG A 1174 -33.28 2.96 12.67
CA ARG A 1174 -32.42 2.11 13.51
C ARG A 1174 -32.08 2.71 14.87
N LEU A 1175 -31.88 4.02 14.95
CA LEU A 1175 -31.65 4.72 16.22
C LEU A 1175 -32.89 4.67 17.12
N SER A 1176 -34.08 4.91 16.54
CA SER A 1176 -35.36 4.79 17.25
C SER A 1176 -35.64 3.35 17.71
N SER A 1177 -35.22 2.32 16.97
CA SER A 1177 -35.41 0.92 17.37
C SER A 1177 -34.41 0.40 18.44
N HIS A 1178 -33.64 1.27 19.09
CA HIS A 1178 -32.79 0.91 20.23
C HIS A 1178 -33.49 1.33 21.53
N ARG A 1179 -33.64 0.42 22.49
CA ARG A 1179 -34.23 0.66 23.83
C ARG A 1179 -33.67 1.88 24.56
N ILE A 1180 -32.38 2.18 24.38
CA ILE A 1180 -31.70 3.37 24.93
C ILE A 1180 -32.38 4.70 24.51
N SER A 1181 -33.11 4.71 23.40
CA SER A 1181 -33.88 5.88 22.94
C SER A 1181 -35.16 6.14 23.75
N GLU A 1182 -35.62 5.19 24.57
CA GLU A 1182 -36.76 5.36 25.50
C GLU A 1182 -36.31 6.07 26.79
N SER A 1183 -35.12 5.74 27.31
CA SER A 1183 -34.48 6.44 28.43
C SER A 1183 -32.98 6.57 28.25
N VAL A 1184 -32.52 7.80 28.01
CA VAL A 1184 -31.09 8.13 27.80
C VAL A 1184 -30.46 8.55 29.14
N SER A 1185 -29.42 7.81 29.56
CA SER A 1185 -28.71 8.05 30.83
C SER A 1185 -27.99 9.40 30.89
N PRO A 1186 -27.63 9.91 32.08
CA PRO A 1186 -26.88 11.16 32.23
C PRO A 1186 -25.53 11.16 31.50
N GLU A 1187 -24.81 10.04 31.50
CA GLU A 1187 -23.50 9.88 30.87
C GLU A 1187 -23.61 9.88 29.34
N LEU A 1188 -24.69 9.31 28.81
CA LEU A 1188 -25.02 9.36 27.39
C LEU A 1188 -25.47 10.76 26.97
N LYS A 1189 -26.27 11.46 27.78
CA LYS A 1189 -26.63 12.88 27.59
C LYS A 1189 -25.39 13.78 27.57
N TYR A 1190 -24.45 13.59 28.50
CA TYR A 1190 -23.15 14.27 28.51
C TYR A 1190 -22.34 13.96 27.25
N ALA A 1191 -22.25 12.69 26.84
CA ALA A 1191 -21.48 12.29 25.67
C ALA A 1191 -22.00 12.89 24.36
N ILE A 1192 -23.32 13.01 24.17
CA ILE A 1192 -23.91 13.57 22.94
C ILE A 1192 -23.96 15.10 22.87
N ASN A 1193 -23.76 15.79 24.01
CA ASN A 1193 -23.80 17.26 24.09
C ASN A 1193 -22.82 17.88 23.08
N THR A 1194 -23.30 18.83 22.28
CA THR A 1194 -22.50 19.44 21.21
C THR A 1194 -21.32 20.27 21.73
N LYS A 1195 -21.41 20.87 22.92
CA LYS A 1195 -20.29 21.60 23.56
C LYS A 1195 -19.09 20.68 23.78
N ASN A 1196 -19.33 19.49 24.33
CA ASN A 1196 -18.32 18.47 24.63
C ASN A 1196 -17.65 17.85 23.38
N SER A 1197 -18.09 18.23 22.18
CA SER A 1197 -17.52 17.80 20.88
C SER A 1197 -17.33 18.97 19.91
N SER A 1198 -17.30 20.22 20.39
CA SER A 1198 -17.25 21.45 19.58
C SER A 1198 -16.12 21.47 18.56
N LEU A 1199 -14.90 21.14 18.99
CA LEU A 1199 -13.70 21.11 18.17
C LEU A 1199 -13.82 20.17 16.94
N LEU A 1200 -14.60 19.09 17.04
CA LEU A 1200 -14.88 18.22 15.89
C LEU A 1200 -15.79 18.88 14.86
N TRP A 1201 -16.73 19.73 15.29
CA TRP A 1201 -17.65 20.44 14.40
C TRP A 1201 -16.99 21.56 13.59
N ASN A 1202 -15.81 22.02 14.02
CA ASN A 1202 -14.96 22.99 13.32
C ASN A 1202 -14.08 22.34 12.22
N ILE A 1203 -14.09 21.00 12.09
CA ILE A 1203 -13.39 20.28 11.01
C ILE A 1203 -14.14 20.47 9.68
N LYS A 1204 -13.40 20.78 8.60
CA LYS A 1204 -13.96 20.95 7.25
C LYS A 1204 -14.05 19.58 6.54
N TYR A 1205 -15.26 19.10 6.19
CA TYR A 1205 -15.51 17.77 5.58
C TYR A 1205 -16.58 17.77 4.47
#